data_AF-A0A6J3BSC4-F1
#
_entry.id   AF-A0A6J3BSC4-F1
#
_cell.length_a   1.000
_cell.length_b   1.000
_cell.length_c   1.000
_cell.angle_alpha   90.00
_cell.angle_beta   90.00
_cell.angle_gamma   90.00
#
_symmetry.space_group_name_H-M   'P 1'
#
loop_
_entity.id
_entity.type
_entity.pdbx_description
1 polymer ?
#
loop_
_entity_poly.entity_id
_entity_poly.type
_entity_poly.pdbx_seq_one_letter_code
_entity_poly.pdbx_strand_id
1 'polypeptide(L)'
;MDEEKAKEEVEDWKVFEALCSKSPTEMDADVGNDVITTLRSDLAALQYKRDKLISENSDLKNQMLSRDQRILEQQVEIDHLREQNARQNAVISSLKKKIQDYEEIQRNLHASQGRTDLTVQTLQRDNRYCEEKIKDLEKKLRALELECHNEEQQKENARCQFHDLVRRLSAALDFDFCDTTHTHSPETLIIKAAELVQEITRLKNKCMNTTENLSTVEQDLRSCRDALERANADKDMLQRQVSSHILDIERLKQEKESLTVQNRVIERELLEARDKLSHCSKNLSVVTDNVNQNESIIVQLKEDLRHREEKYQRLQTEFRNTMESIAILLSLPTRFVEAHESTIKDRIREILSENKDRAVQIEALRDKLGSESQQLSRTAHLHDQATTRVRILEDERNMLESKVHKLESELNAVELSRDNLRKDKANFVAFLERLGRTLNMDELTQDIGIELHTDSIIHRAEQLARLESDKIVDKMLYYGYYGTLPRLRRERSFHDLPYLKETAVVYQLQRRIRILREQLQRKDLHLDLLRRKLSIQYPYFIYSNITSLERARKVEELQKKLDEADLLRARYNRKVNVLKDQVRATGETFEQERTTTEHQITMLRDDLARTKEALAECQRREAQLLSFRHSIAKLLGILVPASVSDFEMVSRLQKLIDAHHDFTVVSRRYDDPALLRASSRSPPPSRCRTRTPERSLRYDDSGYADPAFDLDDELYKSRAAL
;
A
#
# COMPACT_ATOMS: atom_id res chain seq x y z
N MET A 1 -60.79 -6.22 -11.72
CA MET A 1 -60.14 -5.41 -12.77
C MET A 1 -61.06 -5.19 -13.95
N ASP A 2 -61.28 -6.16 -14.85
CA ASP A 2 -62.01 -5.85 -16.11
C ASP A 2 -63.48 -5.45 -15.88
N GLU A 3 -64.18 -6.07 -14.92
CA GLU A 3 -65.54 -5.64 -14.50
C GLU A 3 -65.59 -4.32 -13.71
N GLU A 4 -64.45 -3.82 -13.21
CA GLU A 4 -64.36 -2.51 -12.56
C GLU A 4 -64.12 -1.42 -13.60
N LYS A 5 -63.19 -1.66 -14.54
CA LYS A 5 -62.98 -0.81 -15.72
C LYS A 5 -64.27 -0.59 -16.51
N ALA A 6 -65.01 -1.66 -16.76
CA ALA A 6 -66.30 -1.60 -17.46
C ALA A 6 -67.40 -0.83 -16.69
N LYS A 7 -67.20 -0.55 -15.38
CA LYS A 7 -68.06 0.33 -14.59
C LYS A 7 -67.57 1.77 -14.62
N GLU A 8 -66.26 2.01 -14.47
CA GLU A 8 -65.66 3.35 -14.64
C GLU A 8 -66.00 3.93 -16.02
N GLU A 9 -65.79 3.19 -17.11
CA GLU A 9 -66.11 3.64 -18.48
C GLU A 9 -67.60 3.94 -18.69
N VAL A 10 -68.50 3.31 -17.92
CA VAL A 10 -69.96 3.52 -17.97
C VAL A 10 -70.43 4.67 -17.06
N GLU A 11 -69.68 5.01 -16.01
CA GLU A 11 -69.95 6.20 -15.20
C GLU A 11 -69.36 7.46 -15.86
N ASP A 12 -68.15 7.39 -16.42
CA ASP A 12 -67.56 8.47 -17.22
C ASP A 12 -68.44 8.84 -18.44
N TRP A 13 -69.04 7.85 -19.12
CA TRP A 13 -69.99 8.11 -20.21
C TRP A 13 -71.22 8.90 -19.74
N LYS A 14 -71.77 8.57 -18.57
CA LYS A 14 -72.92 9.30 -17.99
C LYS A 14 -72.54 10.71 -17.55
N VAL A 15 -71.33 10.92 -17.04
CA VAL A 15 -70.80 12.24 -16.71
C VAL A 15 -70.62 13.08 -17.99
N PHE A 16 -70.09 12.49 -19.06
CA PHE A 16 -69.97 13.14 -20.37
C PHE A 16 -71.34 13.52 -20.95
N GLU A 17 -72.31 12.62 -20.92
CA GLU A 17 -73.69 12.87 -21.38
C GLU A 17 -74.41 13.95 -20.54
N ALA A 18 -74.17 13.99 -19.23
CA ALA A 18 -74.68 15.03 -18.32
C ALA A 18 -74.01 16.41 -18.50
N LEU A 19 -72.81 16.46 -19.08
CA LEU A 19 -72.10 17.69 -19.44
C LEU A 19 -72.53 18.21 -20.82
N CYS A 20 -72.71 17.33 -21.81
CA CYS A 20 -73.10 17.72 -23.17
C CYS A 20 -74.60 18.11 -23.30
N SER A 21 -75.45 17.75 -22.34
CA SER A 21 -76.90 18.00 -22.39
C SER A 21 -77.34 19.40 -21.91
N LYS A 22 -76.40 20.29 -21.54
CA LYS A 22 -76.70 21.67 -21.11
C LYS A 22 -76.28 22.69 -22.16
N SER A 23 -77.26 23.30 -22.82
CA SER A 23 -77.04 24.41 -23.77
C SER A 23 -76.50 25.67 -23.07
N PRO A 24 -75.52 26.39 -23.65
CA PRO A 24 -74.90 27.55 -23.02
C PRO A 24 -75.75 28.82 -23.15
N THR A 25 -76.79 28.92 -22.32
CA THR A 25 -77.60 30.12 -22.10
C THR A 25 -77.92 30.25 -20.61
N GLU A 26 -77.80 31.48 -20.08
CA GLU A 26 -78.14 31.85 -18.69
C GLU A 26 -77.23 31.27 -17.58
N MET A 27 -75.93 31.55 -17.68
CA MET A 27 -75.12 31.93 -16.51
C MET A 27 -74.29 33.17 -16.84
N ASP A 28 -74.00 34.01 -15.84
CA ASP A 28 -73.18 35.21 -16.02
C ASP A 28 -71.77 34.89 -16.54
N ALA A 29 -71.27 35.76 -17.42
CA ALA A 29 -69.97 35.61 -18.06
C ALA A 29 -68.78 35.64 -17.07
N ASP A 30 -68.94 36.28 -15.89
CA ASP A 30 -67.96 36.22 -14.80
C ASP A 30 -67.93 34.84 -14.14
N VAL A 31 -69.08 34.32 -13.71
CA VAL A 31 -69.17 33.03 -12.99
C VAL A 31 -68.75 31.87 -13.89
N GLY A 32 -69.10 31.91 -15.18
CA GLY A 32 -68.62 30.94 -16.17
C GLY A 32 -67.10 30.97 -16.36
N ASN A 33 -66.49 32.16 -16.33
CA ASN A 33 -65.04 32.29 -16.40
C ASN A 33 -64.35 31.73 -15.15
N ASP A 34 -64.81 32.07 -13.94
CA ASP A 34 -64.20 31.60 -12.67
C ASP A 34 -64.19 30.07 -12.54
N VAL A 35 -65.27 29.41 -12.97
CA VAL A 35 -65.34 27.93 -13.03
C VAL A 35 -64.36 27.37 -14.08
N ILE A 36 -64.16 28.06 -15.21
CA ILE A 36 -63.18 27.66 -16.22
C ILE A 36 -61.73 27.88 -15.74
N THR A 37 -61.44 28.94 -14.99
CA THR A 37 -60.10 29.15 -14.40
C THR A 37 -59.78 28.15 -13.30
N THR A 38 -60.74 27.81 -12.43
CA THR A 38 -60.55 26.77 -11.39
C THR A 38 -60.36 25.38 -12.00
N LEU A 39 -61.17 24.98 -12.99
CA LEU A 39 -60.95 23.72 -13.72
C LEU A 39 -59.61 23.71 -14.46
N ARG A 40 -59.11 24.85 -14.94
CA ARG A 40 -57.77 24.97 -15.53
C ARG A 40 -56.65 24.88 -14.50
N SER A 41 -56.79 25.48 -13.30
CA SER A 41 -55.79 25.35 -12.24
C SER A 41 -55.73 23.92 -11.70
N ASP A 42 -56.88 23.26 -11.57
CA ASP A 42 -56.96 21.87 -11.09
C ASP A 42 -56.38 20.90 -12.11
N LEU A 43 -56.68 21.09 -13.40
CA LEU A 43 -56.07 20.32 -14.48
C LEU A 43 -54.55 20.54 -14.56
N ALA A 44 -54.06 21.78 -14.36
CA ALA A 44 -52.63 22.06 -14.27
C ALA A 44 -51.97 21.43 -13.03
N ALA A 45 -52.64 21.44 -11.87
CA ALA A 45 -52.17 20.80 -10.65
C ALA A 45 -52.13 19.27 -10.77
N LEU A 46 -53.11 18.67 -11.45
CA LEU A 46 -53.14 17.24 -11.77
C LEU A 46 -52.06 16.86 -12.79
N GLN A 47 -51.81 17.69 -13.81
CA GLN A 47 -50.68 17.50 -14.75
C GLN A 47 -49.33 17.58 -14.04
N TYR A 48 -49.11 18.59 -13.18
CA TYR A 48 -47.89 18.69 -12.38
C TYR A 48 -47.73 17.48 -11.43
N LYS A 49 -48.81 17.02 -10.80
CA LYS A 49 -48.81 15.83 -9.95
C LYS A 49 -48.49 14.55 -10.74
N ARG A 50 -49.05 14.39 -11.95
CA ARG A 50 -48.72 13.31 -12.89
C ARG A 50 -47.23 13.34 -13.25
N ASP A 51 -46.70 14.49 -13.66
CA ASP A 51 -45.32 14.61 -14.14
C ASP A 51 -44.30 14.42 -13.01
N LYS A 52 -44.61 14.91 -11.81
CA LYS A 52 -43.86 14.59 -10.59
C LYS A 52 -43.87 13.08 -10.30
N LEU A 53 -45.02 12.42 -10.32
CA LEU A 53 -45.12 10.97 -10.09
C LEU A 53 -44.41 10.16 -11.19
N ILE A 54 -44.36 10.64 -12.43
CA ILE A 54 -43.58 10.03 -13.52
C ILE A 54 -42.07 10.14 -13.22
N SER A 55 -41.59 11.30 -12.76
CA SER A 55 -40.19 11.46 -12.32
C SER A 55 -39.87 10.52 -11.15
N GLU A 56 -40.67 10.53 -10.09
CA GLU A 56 -40.47 9.68 -8.91
C GLU A 56 -40.48 8.18 -9.28
N ASN A 57 -41.34 7.76 -10.21
CA ASN A 57 -41.37 6.38 -10.72
C ASN A 57 -40.13 6.03 -11.57
N SER A 58 -39.63 6.99 -12.37
CA SER A 58 -38.37 6.85 -13.12
C SER A 58 -37.17 6.73 -12.18
N ASP A 59 -37.10 7.58 -11.16
CA ASP A 59 -36.01 7.59 -10.18
C ASP A 59 -36.01 6.30 -9.32
N LEU A 60 -37.19 5.80 -8.94
CA LEU A 60 -37.34 4.51 -8.27
C LEU A 60 -36.92 3.33 -9.17
N LYS A 61 -37.20 3.37 -10.48
CA LYS A 61 -36.72 2.36 -11.44
C LYS A 61 -35.20 2.39 -11.60
N ASN A 62 -34.60 3.57 -11.68
CA ASN A 62 -33.14 3.71 -11.74
C ASN A 62 -32.47 3.21 -10.44
N GLN A 63 -33.09 3.47 -9.29
CA GLN A 63 -32.66 2.93 -7.99
C GLN A 63 -32.86 1.41 -7.85
N MET A 64 -33.89 0.83 -8.48
CA MET A 64 -34.07 -0.62 -8.58
C MET A 64 -32.93 -1.24 -9.38
N LEU A 65 -32.71 -0.78 -10.62
CA LEU A 65 -31.65 -1.29 -11.50
C LEU A 65 -30.26 -1.18 -10.87
N SER A 66 -29.97 -0.10 -10.13
CA SER A 66 -28.72 0.04 -9.37
C SER A 66 -28.60 -0.94 -8.19
N ARG A 67 -29.71 -1.31 -7.54
CA ARG A 67 -29.73 -2.36 -6.51
C ARG A 67 -29.56 -3.74 -7.13
N ASP A 68 -30.24 -4.04 -8.23
CA ASP A 68 -30.15 -5.32 -8.94
C ASP A 68 -28.73 -5.58 -9.47
N GLN A 69 -28.08 -4.56 -10.05
CA GLN A 69 -26.67 -4.60 -10.44
C GLN A 69 -25.75 -4.91 -9.26
N ARG A 70 -25.95 -4.24 -8.11
CA ARG A 70 -25.16 -4.48 -6.89
C ARG A 70 -25.38 -5.88 -6.30
N ILE A 71 -26.60 -6.42 -6.39
CA ILE A 71 -26.89 -7.80 -6.00
C ILE A 71 -26.15 -8.79 -6.91
N LEU A 72 -26.07 -8.50 -8.22
CA LEU A 72 -25.32 -9.32 -9.17
C LEU A 72 -23.80 -9.33 -8.86
N GLU A 73 -23.24 -8.16 -8.55
CA GLU A 73 -21.83 -7.99 -8.14
C GLU A 73 -21.53 -8.77 -6.86
N GLN A 74 -22.39 -8.66 -5.84
CA GLN A 74 -22.26 -9.40 -4.58
C GLN A 74 -22.42 -10.92 -4.78
N GLN A 75 -23.26 -11.37 -5.72
CA GLN A 75 -23.39 -12.79 -6.05
C GLN A 75 -22.10 -13.35 -6.70
N VAL A 76 -21.47 -12.58 -7.60
CA VAL A 76 -20.17 -12.96 -8.20
C VAL A 76 -19.07 -13.02 -7.13
N GLU A 77 -19.04 -12.08 -6.18
CA GLU A 77 -18.11 -12.11 -5.04
C GLU A 77 -18.32 -13.36 -4.15
N ILE A 78 -19.57 -13.68 -3.82
CA ILE A 78 -19.94 -14.89 -3.06
C ILE A 78 -19.47 -16.16 -3.77
N ASP A 79 -19.66 -16.26 -5.09
CA ASP A 79 -19.25 -17.45 -5.86
C ASP A 79 -17.73 -17.54 -6.04
N HIS A 80 -17.01 -16.42 -6.13
CA HIS A 80 -15.55 -16.41 -6.08
C HIS A 80 -15.01 -16.89 -4.72
N LEU A 81 -15.59 -16.42 -3.62
CA LEU A 81 -15.24 -16.85 -2.26
C LEU A 81 -15.55 -18.34 -2.03
N ARG A 82 -16.67 -18.85 -2.58
CA ARG A 82 -16.99 -20.29 -2.60
C ARG A 82 -15.95 -21.09 -3.36
N GLU A 83 -15.51 -20.63 -4.54
CA GLU A 83 -14.48 -21.31 -5.32
C GLU A 83 -13.12 -21.31 -4.58
N GLN A 84 -12.73 -20.19 -3.99
CA GLN A 84 -11.51 -20.07 -3.18
C GLN A 84 -11.54 -21.03 -1.98
N ASN A 85 -12.66 -21.13 -1.27
CA ASN A 85 -12.87 -22.05 -0.16
C ASN A 85 -12.79 -23.52 -0.61
N ALA A 86 -13.40 -23.87 -1.76
CA ALA A 86 -13.29 -25.21 -2.35
C ALA A 86 -11.84 -25.57 -2.73
N ARG A 87 -11.10 -24.64 -3.35
CA ARG A 87 -9.67 -24.79 -3.67
C ARG A 87 -8.83 -25.00 -2.40
N GLN A 88 -9.08 -24.22 -1.34
CA GLN A 88 -8.42 -24.38 -0.03
C GLN A 88 -8.71 -25.76 0.60
N ASN A 89 -9.96 -26.20 0.61
CA ASN A 89 -10.35 -27.51 1.14
C ASN A 89 -9.71 -28.68 0.37
N ALA A 90 -9.53 -28.56 -0.95
CA ALA A 90 -8.80 -29.54 -1.75
C ALA A 90 -7.31 -29.62 -1.35
N VAL A 91 -6.66 -28.47 -1.13
CA VAL A 91 -5.27 -28.41 -0.62
C VAL A 91 -5.16 -29.00 0.78
N ILE A 92 -6.05 -28.63 1.70
CA ILE A 92 -6.09 -29.19 3.07
C ILE A 92 -6.27 -30.71 3.03
N SER A 93 -7.13 -31.23 2.17
CA SER A 93 -7.36 -32.66 2.00
C SER A 93 -6.13 -33.39 1.43
N SER A 94 -5.43 -32.78 0.47
CA SER A 94 -4.17 -33.30 -0.07
C SER A 94 -3.05 -33.33 0.97
N LEU A 95 -2.94 -32.28 1.80
CA LEU A 95 -1.97 -32.21 2.89
C LEU A 95 -2.27 -33.23 4.01
N LYS A 96 -3.55 -33.37 4.41
CA LYS A 96 -3.98 -34.41 5.36
C LYS A 96 -3.63 -35.81 4.87
N LYS A 97 -3.87 -36.11 3.58
CA LYS A 97 -3.48 -37.40 3.01
C LYS A 97 -1.96 -37.59 3.06
N LYS A 98 -1.15 -36.61 2.66
CA LYS A 98 0.32 -36.71 2.74
C LYS A 98 0.82 -36.95 4.16
N ILE A 99 0.21 -36.33 5.17
CA ILE A 99 0.53 -36.58 6.58
C ILE A 99 0.24 -38.04 6.94
N GLN A 100 -0.95 -38.55 6.60
CA GLN A 100 -1.32 -39.95 6.81
C GLN A 100 -0.39 -40.94 6.08
N ASP A 101 0.00 -40.63 4.83
CA ASP A 101 0.96 -41.42 4.05
C ASP A 101 2.33 -41.47 4.76
N TYR A 102 2.83 -40.34 5.31
CA TYR A 102 4.07 -40.29 6.08
C TYR A 102 3.97 -41.01 7.44
N GLU A 103 2.86 -40.88 8.15
CA GLU A 103 2.60 -41.62 9.40
C GLU A 103 2.56 -43.13 9.16
N GLU A 104 2.07 -43.58 8.00
CA GLU A 104 2.13 -44.99 7.59
C GLU A 104 3.57 -45.46 7.31
N ILE A 105 4.33 -44.67 6.54
CA ILE A 105 5.75 -44.95 6.28
C ILE A 105 6.53 -45.02 7.61
N GLN A 106 6.28 -44.12 8.56
CA GLN A 106 6.93 -44.12 9.87
C GLN A 106 6.53 -45.34 10.72
N ARG A 107 5.24 -45.71 10.76
CA ARG A 107 4.77 -46.95 11.41
C ARG A 107 5.45 -48.19 10.82
N ASN A 108 5.52 -48.28 9.49
CA ASN A 108 6.14 -49.39 8.78
C ASN A 108 7.67 -49.44 8.99
N LEU A 109 8.33 -48.29 9.07
CA LEU A 109 9.76 -48.21 9.39
C LEU A 109 10.04 -48.70 10.82
N HIS A 110 9.26 -48.26 11.81
CA HIS A 110 9.37 -48.75 13.20
C HIS A 110 9.12 -50.26 13.29
N ALA A 111 8.11 -50.79 12.60
CA ALA A 111 7.83 -52.22 12.54
C ALA A 111 8.90 -53.02 11.77
N SER A 112 9.66 -52.39 10.88
CA SER A 112 10.86 -52.98 10.27
C SER A 112 12.04 -52.98 11.24
N GLN A 113 12.30 -51.84 11.90
CA GLN A 113 13.39 -51.69 12.85
C GLN A 113 13.26 -52.66 14.04
N GLY A 114 12.07 -52.81 14.62
CA GLY A 114 11.85 -53.79 15.70
C GLY A 114 12.12 -55.24 15.30
N ARG A 115 11.96 -55.58 14.01
CA ARG A 115 12.32 -56.90 13.47
C ARG A 115 13.84 -57.03 13.28
N THR A 116 14.51 -56.02 12.72
CA THR A 116 15.98 -56.04 12.57
C THR A 116 16.68 -56.07 13.92
N ASP A 117 16.20 -55.32 14.90
CA ASP A 117 16.76 -55.28 16.26
C ASP A 117 16.62 -56.65 16.95
N LEU A 118 15.50 -57.35 16.76
CA LEU A 118 15.30 -58.71 17.25
C LEU A 118 16.28 -59.70 16.58
N THR A 119 16.46 -59.62 15.25
CA THR A 119 17.44 -60.44 14.52
C THR A 119 18.87 -60.17 15.01
N VAL A 120 19.25 -58.90 15.19
CA VAL A 120 20.57 -58.51 15.71
C VAL A 120 20.78 -59.03 17.13
N GLN A 121 19.78 -58.95 18.02
CA GLN A 121 19.89 -59.53 19.36
C GLN A 121 20.08 -61.05 19.34
N THR A 122 19.43 -61.76 18.44
CA THR A 122 19.61 -63.23 18.29
C THR A 122 21.02 -63.55 17.80
N LEU A 123 21.49 -62.91 16.72
CA LEU A 123 22.87 -63.07 16.24
C LEU A 123 23.92 -62.71 17.30
N GLN A 124 23.64 -61.72 18.16
CA GLN A 124 24.50 -61.39 19.31
C GLN A 124 24.46 -62.43 20.43
N ARG A 125 23.40 -63.24 20.58
CA ARG A 125 23.39 -64.40 21.50
C ARG A 125 24.18 -65.55 20.89
N ASP A 126 23.94 -65.86 19.62
CA ASP A 126 24.59 -66.95 18.90
C ASP A 126 26.11 -66.72 18.79
N ASN A 127 26.55 -65.49 18.50
CA ASN A 127 27.97 -65.15 18.46
C ASN A 127 28.66 -65.32 19.84
N ARG A 128 28.02 -64.90 20.94
CA ARG A 128 28.56 -65.12 22.30
C ARG A 128 28.69 -66.60 22.63
N TYR A 129 27.69 -67.41 22.27
CA TYR A 129 27.75 -68.86 22.42
C TYR A 129 28.90 -69.47 21.60
N CYS A 130 29.12 -69.00 20.36
CA CYS A 130 30.26 -69.41 19.54
C CYS A 130 31.60 -69.00 20.17
N GLU A 131 31.74 -67.78 20.70
CA GLU A 131 32.94 -67.32 21.39
C GLU A 131 33.26 -68.15 22.65
N GLU A 132 32.24 -68.49 23.45
CA GLU A 132 32.40 -69.37 24.63
C GLU A 132 32.84 -70.78 24.21
N LYS A 133 32.21 -71.33 23.17
CA LYS A 133 32.57 -72.64 22.61
C LYS A 133 33.99 -72.66 22.03
N ILE A 134 34.44 -71.57 21.40
CA ILE A 134 35.83 -71.41 20.95
C ILE A 134 36.78 -71.40 22.17
N LYS A 135 36.51 -70.59 23.20
CA LYS A 135 37.32 -70.54 24.44
C LYS A 135 37.44 -71.91 25.12
N ASP A 136 36.39 -72.72 25.10
CA ASP A 136 36.42 -74.09 25.66
C ASP A 136 37.13 -75.11 24.77
N LEU A 137 37.11 -74.93 23.44
CA LEU A 137 37.94 -75.72 22.52
C LEU A 137 39.43 -75.34 22.64
N GLU A 138 39.76 -74.05 22.81
CA GLU A 138 41.14 -73.61 23.08
C GLU A 138 41.70 -74.18 24.39
N LYS A 139 40.91 -74.22 25.47
CA LYS A 139 41.30 -74.87 26.73
C LYS A 139 41.65 -76.35 26.52
N LYS A 140 40.82 -77.07 25.74
CA LYS A 140 41.02 -78.49 25.43
C LYS A 140 42.24 -78.71 24.53
N LEU A 141 42.48 -77.83 23.56
CA LEU A 141 43.68 -77.85 22.72
C LEU A 141 44.94 -77.76 23.59
N ARG A 142 45.02 -76.74 24.46
CA ARG A 142 46.18 -76.52 25.35
C ARG A 142 46.42 -77.66 26.35
N ALA A 143 45.35 -78.34 26.78
CA ALA A 143 45.47 -79.55 27.61
C ALA A 143 46.09 -80.71 26.80
N LEU A 144 45.60 -80.97 25.59
CA LEU A 144 46.13 -82.01 24.70
C LEU A 144 47.57 -81.72 24.26
N GLU A 145 47.94 -80.46 24.02
CA GLU A 145 49.31 -80.02 23.74
C GLU A 145 50.26 -80.36 24.91
N LEU A 146 49.83 -80.15 26.16
CA LEU A 146 50.59 -80.48 27.36
C LEU A 146 50.70 -82.00 27.58
N GLU A 147 49.61 -82.75 27.35
CA GLU A 147 49.62 -84.22 27.41
C GLU A 147 50.57 -84.81 26.37
N CYS A 148 50.53 -84.33 25.12
CA CYS A 148 51.46 -84.77 24.07
C CYS A 148 52.93 -84.50 24.44
N HIS A 149 53.24 -83.33 25.02
CA HIS A 149 54.61 -83.01 25.43
C HIS A 149 55.11 -83.92 26.58
N ASN A 150 54.25 -84.25 27.53
CA ASN A 150 54.57 -85.22 28.61
C ASN A 150 54.83 -86.63 28.06
N GLU A 151 54.05 -87.09 27.07
CA GLU A 151 54.25 -88.39 26.42
C GLU A 151 55.53 -88.43 25.57
N GLU A 152 55.86 -87.36 24.84
CA GLU A 152 57.15 -87.24 24.14
C GLU A 152 58.33 -87.29 25.11
N GLN A 153 58.24 -86.63 26.27
CA GLN A 153 59.28 -86.66 27.29
C GLN A 153 59.45 -88.05 27.91
N GLN A 154 58.35 -88.75 28.22
CA GLN A 154 58.39 -90.14 28.70
C GLN A 154 59.04 -91.09 27.68
N LYS A 155 58.68 -90.95 26.39
CA LYS A 155 59.24 -91.73 25.29
C LYS A 155 60.74 -91.52 25.13
N GLU A 156 61.23 -90.29 25.27
CA GLU A 156 62.67 -89.99 25.18
C GLU A 156 63.45 -90.53 26.38
N ASN A 157 62.87 -90.46 27.59
CA ASN A 157 63.43 -91.09 28.79
C ASN A 157 63.56 -92.62 28.61
N ALA A 158 62.53 -93.28 28.09
CA ALA A 158 62.58 -94.71 27.77
C ALA A 158 63.63 -95.06 26.69
N ARG A 159 63.77 -94.20 25.67
CA ARG A 159 64.79 -94.35 24.61
C ARG A 159 66.21 -94.31 25.16
N CYS A 160 66.47 -93.40 26.11
CA CYS A 160 67.76 -93.30 26.79
C CYS A 160 68.08 -94.55 27.62
N GLN A 161 67.12 -95.04 28.41
CA GLN A 161 67.27 -96.27 29.21
C GLN A 161 67.58 -97.50 28.35
N PHE A 162 66.91 -97.64 27.19
CA PHE A 162 67.17 -98.74 26.26
C PHE A 162 68.58 -98.67 25.64
N HIS A 163 69.05 -97.47 25.27
CA HIS A 163 70.43 -97.29 24.80
C HIS A 163 71.48 -97.65 25.85
N ASP A 164 71.19 -97.40 27.13
CA ASP A 164 72.07 -97.77 28.24
C ASP A 164 72.12 -99.29 28.45
N LEU A 165 71.00 -99.99 28.29
CA LEU A 165 70.93 -101.45 28.31
C LEU A 165 71.72 -102.08 27.16
N VAL A 166 71.54 -101.59 25.92
CA VAL A 166 72.29 -102.06 24.75
C VAL A 166 73.81 -101.89 24.96
N ARG A 167 74.25 -100.75 25.50
CA ARG A 167 75.68 -100.50 25.77
C ARG A 167 76.26 -101.47 26.80
N ARG A 168 75.47 -101.90 27.79
CA ARG A 168 75.88 -102.92 28.79
C ARG A 168 75.95 -104.32 28.19
N LEU A 169 74.99 -104.68 27.32
CA LEU A 169 75.02 -105.96 26.58
C LEU A 169 76.21 -106.05 25.62
N SER A 170 76.52 -104.96 24.90
CA SER A 170 77.70 -104.90 24.01
C SER A 170 79.03 -105.06 24.73
N ALA A 171 79.11 -104.75 26.02
CA ALA A 171 80.30 -104.92 26.85
C ALA A 171 80.42 -106.31 27.52
N ALA A 172 79.51 -107.25 27.20
CA ALA A 172 79.40 -108.55 27.87
C ALA A 172 79.60 -109.76 26.93
N LEU A 173 80.01 -109.54 25.67
CA LEU A 173 79.98 -110.54 24.59
C LEU A 173 81.32 -110.69 23.83
N ASP A 174 82.46 -110.49 24.50
CA ASP A 174 83.79 -110.78 23.94
C ASP A 174 84.01 -112.29 23.71
N PHE A 175 83.82 -112.81 22.48
CA PHE A 175 84.77 -113.74 21.84
C PHE A 175 84.48 -114.00 20.34
N ASP A 176 85.39 -114.74 19.66
CA ASP A 176 85.49 -114.89 18.20
C ASP A 176 85.88 -116.33 17.76
N PHE A 177 85.77 -116.66 16.46
CA PHE A 177 86.12 -117.93 15.76
C PHE A 177 85.27 -119.19 16.10
N CYS A 178 84.90 -120.12 15.18
CA CYS A 178 85.58 -120.85 14.08
C CYS A 178 86.56 -121.96 14.57
N ASP A 179 86.74 -123.12 13.92
CA ASP A 179 86.35 -123.62 12.59
C ASP A 179 86.36 -125.19 12.53
N THR A 180 86.31 -125.78 11.32
CA THR A 180 86.86 -127.09 10.86
C THR A 180 85.94 -128.30 10.51
N THR A 181 85.74 -128.47 9.20
CA THR A 181 85.89 -129.71 8.38
C THR A 181 85.08 -131.00 8.65
N HIS A 182 84.13 -131.23 7.74
CA HIS A 182 83.88 -132.47 6.95
C HIS A 182 84.19 -133.88 7.53
N THR A 183 83.18 -134.75 7.51
CA THR A 183 82.99 -135.76 6.43
C THR A 183 81.63 -136.45 6.53
N HIS A 184 81.01 -136.81 5.40
CA HIS A 184 79.61 -137.27 5.39
C HIS A 184 79.43 -138.72 5.86
N SER A 185 78.62 -138.89 6.90
CA SER A 185 78.08 -140.17 7.37
C SER A 185 76.55 -140.21 7.13
N PRO A 186 75.72 -141.11 7.74
CA PRO A 186 74.27 -141.20 7.40
C PRO A 186 73.43 -139.95 7.71
N GLU A 187 74.03 -138.92 8.30
CA GLU A 187 73.49 -137.56 8.43
C GLU A 187 72.91 -137.02 7.12
N THR A 188 73.42 -137.42 5.94
CA THR A 188 72.88 -136.97 4.64
C THR A 188 71.41 -137.35 4.41
N LEU A 189 70.89 -138.42 5.03
CA LEU A 189 69.45 -138.73 5.02
C LEU A 189 68.66 -137.89 6.04
N ILE A 190 69.27 -137.56 7.18
CA ILE A 190 68.68 -136.67 8.19
C ILE A 190 68.61 -135.24 7.64
N ILE A 191 69.66 -134.78 6.94
CA ILE A 191 69.69 -133.52 6.18
C ILE A 191 68.56 -133.51 5.15
N LYS A 192 68.38 -134.56 4.35
CA LYS A 192 67.31 -134.60 3.34
C LYS A 192 65.88 -134.65 3.92
N ALA A 193 65.71 -135.26 5.10
CA ALA A 193 64.47 -135.16 5.86
C ALA A 193 64.27 -133.75 6.46
N ALA A 194 65.33 -133.13 6.96
CA ALA A 194 65.31 -131.76 7.48
C ALA A 194 65.04 -130.72 6.38
N GLU A 195 65.60 -130.90 5.16
CA GLU A 195 65.29 -130.13 3.95
C GLU A 195 63.79 -130.18 3.64
N LEU A 196 63.18 -131.37 3.67
CA LEU A 196 61.73 -131.52 3.44
C LEU A 196 60.89 -130.88 4.57
N VAL A 197 61.31 -130.98 5.82
CA VAL A 197 60.63 -130.31 6.95
C VAL A 197 60.80 -128.79 6.89
N GLN A 198 61.97 -128.29 6.51
CA GLN A 198 62.25 -126.88 6.25
C GLN A 198 61.41 -126.37 5.07
N GLU A 199 61.28 -127.13 3.98
CA GLU A 199 60.47 -126.75 2.82
C GLU A 199 58.97 -126.76 3.17
N ILE A 200 58.46 -127.75 3.89
CA ILE A 200 57.09 -127.75 4.43
C ILE A 200 56.86 -126.54 5.35
N THR A 201 57.83 -126.19 6.18
CA THR A 201 57.77 -125.00 7.06
C THR A 201 57.78 -123.71 6.25
N ARG A 202 58.65 -123.60 5.22
CA ARG A 202 58.73 -122.47 4.30
C ARG A 202 57.45 -122.29 3.51
N LEU A 203 56.83 -123.38 3.04
CA LEU A 203 55.55 -123.37 2.33
C LEU A 203 54.38 -123.03 3.26
N LYS A 204 54.37 -123.51 4.52
CA LYS A 204 53.39 -123.08 5.53
C LYS A 204 53.51 -121.59 5.83
N ASN A 205 54.72 -121.08 6.08
CA ASN A 205 54.97 -119.66 6.32
C ASN A 205 54.57 -118.83 5.10
N LYS A 206 54.92 -119.27 3.88
CA LYS A 206 54.48 -118.60 2.65
C LYS A 206 52.95 -118.56 2.52
N CYS A 207 52.25 -119.66 2.85
CA CYS A 207 50.79 -119.75 2.82
C CYS A 207 50.14 -118.82 3.85
N MET A 208 50.68 -118.78 5.07
CA MET A 208 50.24 -117.88 6.15
C MET A 208 50.39 -116.41 5.72
N ASN A 209 51.58 -116.03 5.27
CA ASN A 209 51.85 -114.69 4.74
C ASN A 209 50.93 -114.33 3.55
N THR A 210 50.60 -115.26 2.65
CA THR A 210 49.63 -114.98 1.57
C THR A 210 48.20 -114.83 2.08
N THR A 211 47.81 -115.50 3.17
CA THR A 211 46.50 -115.36 3.80
C THR A 211 46.38 -114.02 4.55
N GLU A 212 47.44 -113.61 5.25
CA GLU A 212 47.53 -112.31 5.90
C GLU A 212 47.51 -111.17 4.87
N ASN A 213 48.28 -111.29 3.77
CA ASN A 213 48.26 -110.33 2.66
C ASN A 213 46.90 -110.29 1.93
N LEU A 214 46.16 -111.40 1.86
CA LEU A 214 44.80 -111.39 1.32
C LEU A 214 43.85 -110.66 2.28
N SER A 215 43.91 -110.96 3.58
CA SER A 215 43.08 -110.34 4.62
C SER A 215 43.27 -108.82 4.69
N THR A 216 44.51 -108.33 4.59
CA THR A 216 44.79 -106.89 4.54
C THR A 216 44.25 -106.25 3.26
N VAL A 217 44.48 -106.84 2.09
CA VAL A 217 43.92 -106.33 0.82
C VAL A 217 42.39 -106.32 0.82
N GLU A 218 41.73 -107.33 1.41
CA GLU A 218 40.27 -107.31 1.55
C GLU A 218 39.78 -106.23 2.54
N GLN A 219 40.56 -105.89 3.56
CA GLN A 219 40.23 -104.82 4.50
C GLN A 219 40.47 -103.43 3.90
N ASP A 220 41.53 -103.26 3.13
CA ASP A 220 41.80 -102.04 2.35
C ASP A 220 40.71 -101.82 1.30
N LEU A 221 40.30 -102.87 0.58
CA LEU A 221 39.23 -102.82 -0.41
C LEU A 221 37.86 -102.48 0.20
N ARG A 222 37.56 -102.98 1.41
CA ARG A 222 36.40 -102.54 2.20
C ARG A 222 36.50 -101.06 2.54
N SER A 223 37.61 -100.64 3.13
CA SER A 223 37.85 -99.24 3.51
C SER A 223 37.77 -98.26 2.33
N CYS A 224 38.20 -98.70 1.13
CA CYS A 224 38.07 -97.94 -0.12
C CYS A 224 36.61 -97.81 -0.60
N ARG A 225 35.77 -98.84 -0.41
CA ARG A 225 34.33 -98.76 -0.71
C ARG A 225 33.64 -97.78 0.24
N ASP A 226 33.92 -97.87 1.54
CA ASP A 226 33.36 -96.96 2.55
C ASP A 226 33.79 -95.50 2.30
N ALA A 227 35.01 -95.28 1.80
CA ALA A 227 35.48 -93.96 1.37
C ALA A 227 34.75 -93.46 0.12
N LEU A 228 34.53 -94.31 -0.88
CA LEU A 228 33.78 -93.98 -2.10
C LEU A 228 32.29 -93.70 -1.82
N GLU A 229 31.65 -94.43 -0.91
CA GLU A 229 30.26 -94.20 -0.53
C GLU A 229 30.08 -92.85 0.19
N ARG A 230 30.98 -92.51 1.12
CA ARG A 230 31.03 -91.17 1.73
C ARG A 230 31.24 -90.06 0.68
N ALA A 231 32.20 -90.23 -0.24
CA ALA A 231 32.44 -89.26 -1.30
C ALA A 231 31.23 -89.06 -2.25
N ASN A 232 30.42 -90.11 -2.47
CA ASN A 232 29.17 -89.99 -3.21
C ASN A 232 28.08 -89.25 -2.41
N ALA A 233 27.97 -89.51 -1.10
CA ALA A 233 27.04 -88.77 -0.23
C ALA A 233 27.38 -87.28 -0.16
N ASP A 234 28.67 -86.94 -0.03
CA ASP A 234 29.19 -85.57 -0.05
C ASP A 234 28.92 -84.89 -1.39
N LYS A 235 29.19 -85.58 -2.52
CA LYS A 235 28.83 -85.11 -3.87
C LYS A 235 27.34 -84.78 -3.98
N ASP A 236 26.47 -85.66 -3.52
CA ASP A 236 25.03 -85.45 -3.64
C ASP A 236 24.51 -84.34 -2.71
N MET A 237 25.17 -84.10 -1.57
CA MET A 237 24.93 -82.93 -0.73
C MET A 237 25.37 -81.63 -1.41
N LEU A 238 26.58 -81.60 -2.00
CA LEU A 238 27.08 -80.47 -2.77
C LEU A 238 26.19 -80.18 -4.00
N GLN A 239 25.70 -81.21 -4.70
CA GLN A 239 24.79 -81.05 -5.83
C GLN A 239 23.44 -80.46 -5.42
N ARG A 240 22.92 -80.82 -4.23
CA ARG A 240 21.73 -80.18 -3.63
C ARG A 240 22.00 -78.71 -3.25
N GLN A 241 23.16 -78.40 -2.68
CA GLN A 241 23.55 -77.01 -2.37
C GLN A 241 23.68 -76.14 -3.63
N VAL A 242 24.36 -76.64 -4.67
CA VAL A 242 24.48 -75.96 -5.97
C VAL A 242 23.09 -75.69 -6.58
N SER A 243 22.17 -76.65 -6.49
CA SER A 243 20.80 -76.48 -6.98
C SER A 243 20.04 -75.37 -6.22
N SER A 244 20.21 -75.29 -4.89
CA SER A 244 19.65 -74.19 -4.09
C SER A 244 20.23 -72.84 -4.49
N HIS A 245 21.56 -72.76 -4.65
CA HIS A 245 22.24 -71.51 -4.99
C HIS A 245 21.88 -71.00 -6.40
N ILE A 246 21.56 -71.90 -7.36
CA ILE A 246 21.02 -71.50 -8.67
C ILE A 246 19.67 -70.78 -8.50
N LEU A 247 18.75 -71.33 -7.70
CA LEU A 247 17.45 -70.72 -7.43
C LEU A 247 17.57 -69.38 -6.67
N ASP A 248 18.52 -69.28 -5.72
CA ASP A 248 18.83 -68.02 -5.05
C ASP A 248 19.36 -66.96 -6.03
N ILE A 249 20.24 -67.35 -6.96
CA ILE A 249 20.76 -66.47 -8.01
C ILE A 249 19.65 -66.03 -8.97
N GLU A 250 18.69 -66.89 -9.29
CA GLU A 250 17.54 -66.54 -10.15
C GLU A 250 16.58 -65.58 -9.46
N ARG A 251 16.27 -65.80 -8.18
CA ARG A 251 15.50 -64.85 -7.37
C ARG A 251 16.19 -63.48 -7.30
N LEU A 252 17.50 -63.44 -7.02
CA LEU A 252 18.27 -62.19 -6.96
C LEU A 252 18.35 -61.45 -8.31
N LYS A 253 18.33 -62.17 -9.45
CA LYS A 253 18.20 -61.54 -10.78
C LYS A 253 16.82 -60.88 -10.94
N GLN A 254 15.75 -61.58 -10.59
CA GLN A 254 14.38 -61.05 -10.68
C GLN A 254 14.16 -59.83 -9.77
N GLU A 255 14.66 -59.88 -8.54
CA GLU A 255 14.66 -58.75 -7.61
C GLU A 255 15.43 -57.55 -8.18
N LYS A 256 16.63 -57.77 -8.73
CA LYS A 256 17.44 -56.73 -9.40
C LYS A 256 16.71 -56.12 -10.60
N GLU A 257 16.04 -56.92 -11.42
CA GLU A 257 15.29 -56.43 -12.58
C GLU A 257 14.08 -55.58 -12.15
N SER A 258 13.32 -56.03 -11.14
CA SER A 258 12.24 -55.27 -10.52
C SER A 258 12.71 -53.91 -9.99
N LEU A 259 13.79 -53.90 -9.19
CA LEU A 259 14.41 -52.67 -8.67
C LEU A 259 14.94 -51.75 -9.79
N THR A 260 15.45 -52.32 -10.88
CA THR A 260 15.89 -51.56 -12.07
C THR A 260 14.72 -50.87 -12.76
N VAL A 261 13.56 -51.53 -12.87
CA VAL A 261 12.33 -50.92 -13.41
C VAL A 261 11.80 -49.84 -12.47
N GLN A 262 11.76 -50.10 -11.15
CA GLN A 262 11.31 -49.12 -10.16
C GLN A 262 12.19 -47.86 -10.15
N ASN A 263 13.52 -48.00 -10.20
CA ASN A 263 14.43 -46.86 -10.28
C ASN A 263 14.17 -46.02 -11.54
N ARG A 264 13.93 -46.65 -12.70
CA ARG A 264 13.54 -45.96 -13.94
C ARG A 264 12.17 -45.28 -13.89
N VAL A 265 11.31 -45.57 -12.93
CA VAL A 265 10.07 -44.80 -12.68
C VAL A 265 10.41 -43.57 -11.83
N ILE A 266 11.11 -43.77 -10.71
CA ILE A 266 11.53 -42.69 -9.79
C ILE A 266 12.40 -41.64 -10.52
N GLU A 267 13.30 -42.06 -11.42
CA GLU A 267 14.12 -41.16 -12.26
C GLU A 267 13.28 -40.26 -13.18
N ARG A 268 12.14 -40.77 -13.69
CA ARG A 268 11.19 -39.99 -14.52
C ARG A 268 10.33 -39.05 -13.68
N GLU A 269 9.81 -39.52 -12.55
CA GLU A 269 9.07 -38.70 -11.59
C GLU A 269 9.93 -37.55 -11.05
N LEU A 270 11.21 -37.81 -10.79
CA LEU A 270 12.22 -36.81 -10.38
C LEU A 270 12.51 -35.79 -11.48
N LEU A 271 12.53 -36.20 -12.75
CA LEU A 271 12.68 -35.28 -13.88
C LEU A 271 11.44 -34.38 -14.03
N GLU A 272 10.24 -34.97 -14.03
CA GLU A 272 8.99 -34.21 -14.04
C GLU A 272 8.88 -33.23 -12.87
N ALA A 273 9.31 -33.62 -11.66
CA ALA A 273 9.32 -32.75 -10.50
C ALA A 273 10.29 -31.57 -10.66
N ARG A 274 11.44 -31.78 -11.31
CA ARG A 274 12.41 -30.71 -11.64
C ARG A 274 11.86 -29.75 -12.68
N ASP A 275 11.17 -30.25 -13.71
CA ASP A 275 10.57 -29.41 -14.75
C ASP A 275 9.40 -28.59 -14.20
N LYS A 276 8.53 -29.21 -13.38
CA LYS A 276 7.46 -28.52 -12.64
C LYS A 276 8.04 -27.44 -11.71
N LEU A 277 9.13 -27.74 -10.99
CA LEU A 277 9.83 -26.75 -10.16
C LEU A 277 10.45 -25.61 -11.00
N SER A 278 11.03 -25.90 -12.16
CA SER A 278 11.57 -24.88 -13.08
C SER A 278 10.46 -23.96 -13.60
N HIS A 279 9.29 -24.51 -13.95
CA HIS A 279 8.14 -23.73 -14.38
C HIS A 279 7.59 -22.86 -13.24
N CYS A 280 7.38 -23.43 -12.05
CA CYS A 280 6.98 -22.65 -10.86
C CYS A 280 7.98 -21.54 -10.51
N SER A 281 9.29 -21.78 -10.63
CA SER A 281 10.31 -20.77 -10.38
C SER A 281 10.29 -19.62 -11.40
N LYS A 282 9.97 -19.89 -12.67
CA LYS A 282 9.80 -18.86 -13.70
C LYS A 282 8.54 -18.03 -13.45
N ASN A 283 7.42 -18.71 -13.16
CA ASN A 283 6.15 -18.05 -12.85
C ASN A 283 6.27 -17.19 -11.57
N LEU A 284 7.00 -17.67 -10.55
CA LEU A 284 7.29 -16.89 -9.35
C LEU A 284 8.08 -15.63 -9.66
N SER A 285 9.12 -15.69 -10.51
CA SER A 285 9.86 -14.49 -10.95
C SER A 285 8.90 -13.47 -11.58
N VAL A 286 8.08 -13.88 -12.53
CA VAL A 286 7.11 -12.99 -13.20
C VAL A 286 6.11 -12.38 -12.20
N VAL A 287 5.66 -13.14 -11.20
CA VAL A 287 4.79 -12.60 -10.13
C VAL A 287 5.55 -11.60 -9.25
N THR A 288 6.80 -11.88 -8.87
CA THR A 288 7.65 -10.95 -8.12
C THR A 288 7.92 -9.67 -8.91
N ASP A 289 8.24 -9.76 -10.20
CA ASP A 289 8.48 -8.62 -11.08
C ASP A 289 7.21 -7.75 -11.21
N ASN A 290 6.03 -8.37 -11.35
CA ASN A 290 4.75 -7.68 -11.35
C ASN A 290 4.43 -7.01 -9.99
N VAL A 291 4.77 -7.64 -8.86
CA VAL A 291 4.60 -7.04 -7.52
C VAL A 291 5.51 -5.82 -7.37
N ASN A 292 6.80 -5.93 -7.72
CA ASN A 292 7.75 -4.82 -7.70
C ASN A 292 7.26 -3.63 -8.56
N GLN A 293 6.70 -3.92 -9.74
CA GLN A 293 6.11 -2.90 -10.62
C GLN A 293 4.87 -2.25 -9.98
N ASN A 294 3.98 -3.02 -9.37
CA ASN A 294 2.80 -2.51 -8.67
C ASN A 294 3.19 -1.65 -7.44
N GLU A 295 4.21 -2.04 -6.68
CA GLU A 295 4.76 -1.25 -5.58
C GLU A 295 5.30 0.11 -6.07
N SER A 296 6.05 0.12 -7.18
CA SER A 296 6.51 1.37 -7.80
C SER A 296 5.36 2.27 -8.25
N ILE A 297 4.26 1.71 -8.77
CA ILE A 297 3.06 2.45 -9.15
C ILE A 297 2.34 3.00 -7.90
N ILE A 298 2.24 2.21 -6.83
CA ILE A 298 1.65 2.64 -5.55
C ILE A 298 2.45 3.78 -4.92
N VAL A 299 3.78 3.74 -4.99
CA VAL A 299 4.65 4.85 -4.52
C VAL A 299 4.40 6.12 -5.33
N GLN A 300 4.35 6.02 -6.67
CA GLN A 300 4.04 7.19 -7.52
C GLN A 300 2.65 7.77 -7.23
N LEU A 301 1.63 6.92 -7.09
CA LEU A 301 0.26 7.37 -6.80
C LEU A 301 0.12 8.02 -5.41
N LYS A 302 0.92 7.59 -4.42
CA LYS A 302 1.00 8.26 -3.11
C LYS A 302 1.62 9.65 -3.22
N GLU A 303 2.65 9.82 -4.04
CA GLU A 303 3.29 11.13 -4.25
C GLU A 303 2.40 12.08 -5.08
N ASP A 304 1.75 11.59 -6.12
CA ASP A 304 0.73 12.32 -6.89
C ASP A 304 -0.44 12.80 -6.01
N LEU A 305 -0.86 11.96 -5.06
CA LEU A 305 -1.88 12.30 -4.05
C LEU A 305 -1.37 13.39 -3.11
N ARG A 306 -0.16 13.24 -2.56
CA ARG A 306 0.50 14.22 -1.68
C ARG A 306 0.60 15.59 -2.34
N HIS A 307 1.04 15.65 -3.60
CA HIS A 307 1.07 16.90 -4.38
C HIS A 307 -0.30 17.51 -4.64
N ARG A 308 -1.36 16.70 -4.83
CA ARG A 308 -2.73 17.22 -4.95
C ARG A 308 -3.27 17.76 -3.63
N GLU A 309 -2.96 17.10 -2.52
CA GLU A 309 -3.37 17.53 -1.18
C GLU A 309 -2.66 18.84 -0.77
N GLU A 310 -1.35 18.95 -0.99
CA GLU A 310 -0.62 20.22 -0.85
C GLU A 310 -1.25 21.34 -1.70
N LYS A 311 -1.63 21.04 -2.96
CA LYS A 311 -2.29 22.02 -3.83
C LYS A 311 -3.67 22.43 -3.32
N TYR A 312 -4.44 21.48 -2.78
CA TYR A 312 -5.75 21.75 -2.18
C TYR A 312 -5.61 22.64 -0.93
N GLN A 313 -4.69 22.33 -0.02
CA GLN A 313 -4.44 23.14 1.19
C GLN A 313 -4.00 24.58 0.86
N ARG A 314 -3.17 24.77 -0.19
CA ARG A 314 -2.81 26.10 -0.70
C ARG A 314 -4.04 26.85 -1.21
N LEU A 315 -4.85 26.23 -2.07
CA LEU A 315 -6.07 26.84 -2.64
C LEU A 315 -7.13 27.14 -1.55
N GLN A 316 -7.27 26.28 -0.54
CA GLN A 316 -8.16 26.50 0.60
C GLN A 316 -7.67 27.68 1.47
N THR A 317 -6.36 27.87 1.59
CA THR A 317 -5.76 29.03 2.26
C THR A 317 -5.98 30.30 1.45
N GLU A 318 -5.75 30.29 0.13
CA GLU A 318 -6.05 31.42 -0.76
C GLU A 318 -7.54 31.82 -0.72
N PHE A 319 -8.44 30.84 -0.71
CA PHE A 319 -9.88 31.07 -0.55
C PHE A 319 -10.20 31.73 0.80
N ARG A 320 -9.69 31.20 1.92
CA ARG A 320 -9.89 31.81 3.24
C ARG A 320 -9.37 33.25 3.29
N ASN A 321 -8.14 33.50 2.81
CA ASN A 321 -7.55 34.84 2.79
C ASN A 321 -8.39 35.82 1.93
N THR A 322 -9.00 35.32 0.85
CA THR A 322 -9.92 36.10 0.00
C THR A 322 -11.23 36.43 0.73
N MET A 323 -11.78 35.46 1.47
CA MET A 323 -12.99 35.64 2.28
C MET A 323 -12.77 36.63 3.43
N GLU A 324 -11.63 36.54 4.11
CA GLU A 324 -11.19 37.51 5.13
C GLU A 324 -11.04 38.92 4.52
N SER A 325 -10.42 39.03 3.36
CA SER A 325 -10.28 40.32 2.65
C SER A 325 -11.63 40.95 2.29
N ILE A 326 -12.60 40.16 1.82
CA ILE A 326 -13.95 40.62 1.51
C ILE A 326 -14.70 41.04 2.80
N ALA A 327 -14.59 40.26 3.88
CA ALA A 327 -15.24 40.56 5.14
C ALA A 327 -14.67 41.84 5.80
N ILE A 328 -13.36 42.09 5.68
CA ILE A 328 -12.73 43.35 6.11
C ILE A 328 -13.29 44.53 5.30
N LEU A 329 -13.41 44.41 3.97
CA LEU A 329 -13.95 45.46 3.10
C LEU A 329 -15.45 45.75 3.32
N LEU A 330 -16.23 44.77 3.80
CA LEU A 330 -17.65 44.92 4.15
C LEU A 330 -17.89 45.34 5.61
N SER A 331 -16.85 45.30 6.44
CA SER A 331 -16.89 45.73 7.84
C SER A 331 -16.84 47.25 7.95
N LEU A 332 -17.50 47.78 8.98
CA LEU A 332 -17.55 49.19 9.35
C LEU A 332 -17.17 49.36 10.82
N PRO A 333 -16.72 50.55 11.27
CA PRO A 333 -16.42 50.80 12.69
C PRO A 333 -17.59 50.52 13.65
N THR A 334 -18.83 50.52 13.13
CA THR A 334 -20.07 50.22 13.85
C THR A 334 -20.59 48.79 13.66
N ARG A 335 -19.99 48.00 12.76
CA ARG A 335 -20.42 46.62 12.45
C ARG A 335 -19.29 45.79 11.85
N PHE A 336 -18.84 44.79 12.59
CA PHE A 336 -17.97 43.72 12.08
C PHE A 336 -18.74 42.75 11.16
N VAL A 337 -18.04 42.17 10.20
CA VAL A 337 -18.51 41.06 9.34
C VAL A 337 -17.49 39.94 9.45
N GLU A 338 -17.96 38.73 9.76
CA GLU A 338 -17.11 37.53 9.81
C GLU A 338 -16.76 37.03 8.39
N ALA A 339 -15.61 36.35 8.26
CA ALA A 339 -15.07 35.78 7.03
C ALA A 339 -15.83 34.52 6.53
N HIS A 340 -17.16 34.51 6.65
CA HIS A 340 -18.02 33.38 6.31
C HIS A 340 -18.98 33.73 5.16
N GLU A 341 -19.34 32.73 4.35
CA GLU A 341 -20.05 32.97 3.09
C GLU A 341 -21.48 33.49 3.28
N SER A 342 -22.17 32.99 4.32
CA SER A 342 -23.48 33.50 4.74
C SER A 342 -23.40 34.97 5.16
N THR A 343 -22.55 35.31 6.15
CA THR A 343 -22.43 36.66 6.72
C THR A 343 -22.04 37.71 5.69
N ILE A 344 -21.14 37.37 4.76
CA ILE A 344 -20.78 38.20 3.61
C ILE A 344 -21.98 38.42 2.70
N LYS A 345 -22.71 37.34 2.32
CA LYS A 345 -23.91 37.44 1.45
C LYS A 345 -25.08 38.17 2.13
N ASP A 346 -25.25 38.03 3.44
CA ASP A 346 -26.23 38.76 4.23
C ASP A 346 -25.92 40.26 4.23
N ARG A 347 -24.68 40.67 4.55
CA ARG A 347 -24.30 42.09 4.54
C ARG A 347 -24.40 42.71 3.15
N ILE A 348 -24.05 41.98 2.08
CA ILE A 348 -24.24 42.44 0.69
C ILE A 348 -25.73 42.65 0.39
N ARG A 349 -26.61 41.71 0.78
CA ARG A 349 -28.07 41.85 0.60
C ARG A 349 -28.63 43.07 1.36
N GLU A 350 -28.15 43.33 2.57
CA GLU A 350 -28.53 44.52 3.34
C GLU A 350 -28.07 45.82 2.69
N ILE A 351 -26.80 45.91 2.27
CA ILE A 351 -26.27 47.10 1.56
C ILE A 351 -27.08 47.37 0.27
N LEU A 352 -27.48 46.31 -0.44
CA LEU A 352 -28.36 46.43 -1.61
C LEU A 352 -29.78 46.89 -1.26
N SER A 353 -30.30 46.59 -0.06
CA SER A 353 -31.56 47.16 0.43
C SER A 353 -31.38 48.63 0.81
N GLU A 354 -30.39 48.96 1.65
CA GLU A 354 -30.05 50.34 2.03
C GLU A 354 -29.93 51.26 0.79
N ASN A 355 -29.34 50.74 -0.30
CA ASN A 355 -29.17 51.49 -1.54
C ASN A 355 -30.47 51.63 -2.36
N LYS A 356 -31.38 50.65 -2.34
CA LYS A 356 -32.73 50.78 -2.92
C LYS A 356 -33.56 51.81 -2.14
N ASP A 357 -33.52 51.75 -0.82
CA ASP A 357 -34.26 52.66 0.05
C ASP A 357 -33.77 54.11 -0.14
N ARG A 358 -32.45 54.31 -0.24
CA ARG A 358 -31.84 55.60 -0.64
C ARG A 358 -32.22 56.04 -2.06
N ALA A 359 -32.30 55.13 -3.03
CA ALA A 359 -32.72 55.47 -4.39
C ALA A 359 -34.19 55.94 -4.44
N VAL A 360 -35.10 55.26 -3.73
CA VAL A 360 -36.50 55.69 -3.57
C VAL A 360 -36.59 57.03 -2.84
N GLN A 361 -35.75 57.25 -1.82
CA GLN A 361 -35.67 58.54 -1.12
C GLN A 361 -35.17 59.67 -2.04
N ILE A 362 -34.20 59.40 -2.91
CA ILE A 362 -33.71 60.35 -3.91
C ILE A 362 -34.81 60.70 -4.93
N GLU A 363 -35.58 59.72 -5.40
CA GLU A 363 -36.68 59.97 -6.33
C GLU A 363 -37.81 60.78 -5.67
N ALA A 364 -38.20 60.45 -4.44
CA ALA A 364 -39.15 61.24 -3.67
C ALA A 364 -38.66 62.67 -3.34
N LEU A 365 -37.34 62.91 -3.34
CA LEU A 365 -36.76 64.26 -3.24
C LEU A 365 -36.74 64.98 -4.60
N ARG A 366 -36.55 64.27 -5.72
CA ARG A 366 -36.69 64.80 -7.09
C ARG A 366 -38.13 65.21 -7.39
N ASP A 367 -39.11 64.39 -7.01
CA ASP A 367 -40.55 64.72 -7.14
C ASP A 367 -40.90 65.98 -6.34
N LYS A 368 -40.43 66.08 -5.10
CA LYS A 368 -40.60 67.29 -4.28
C LYS A 368 -39.97 68.51 -4.92
N LEU A 369 -38.72 68.41 -5.38
CA LEU A 369 -38.03 69.48 -6.10
C LEU A 369 -38.76 69.88 -7.39
N GLY A 370 -39.35 68.92 -8.11
CA GLY A 370 -40.21 69.15 -9.27
C GLY A 370 -41.49 69.90 -8.90
N SER A 371 -42.15 69.52 -7.79
CA SER A 371 -43.35 70.20 -7.30
C SER A 371 -43.08 71.64 -6.83
N GLU A 372 -41.97 71.87 -6.12
CA GLU A 372 -41.54 73.21 -5.72
C GLU A 372 -41.11 74.05 -6.94
N SER A 373 -40.45 73.44 -7.93
CA SER A 373 -40.10 74.13 -9.19
C SER A 373 -41.33 74.52 -10.00
N GLN A 374 -42.37 73.67 -10.04
CA GLN A 374 -43.67 74.03 -10.62
C GLN A 374 -44.39 75.13 -9.82
N GLN A 375 -44.32 75.07 -8.48
CA GLN A 375 -44.90 76.10 -7.61
C GLN A 375 -44.20 77.45 -7.80
N LEU A 376 -42.87 77.46 -7.89
CA LEU A 376 -42.05 78.62 -8.19
C LEU A 376 -42.32 79.16 -9.61
N SER A 377 -42.49 78.28 -10.60
CA SER A 377 -42.88 78.69 -11.96
C SER A 377 -44.27 79.34 -12.00
N ARG A 378 -45.24 78.82 -11.23
CA ARG A 378 -46.57 79.44 -11.11
C ARG A 378 -46.53 80.79 -10.39
N THR A 379 -45.76 80.92 -9.31
CA THR A 379 -45.64 82.20 -8.60
C THR A 379 -44.86 83.23 -9.41
N ALA A 380 -43.84 82.82 -10.17
CA ALA A 380 -43.15 83.67 -11.15
C ALA A 380 -44.12 84.18 -12.24
N HIS A 381 -44.93 83.30 -12.85
CA HIS A 381 -45.93 83.73 -13.84
C HIS A 381 -46.97 84.70 -13.25
N LEU A 382 -47.44 84.47 -12.01
CA LEU A 382 -48.32 85.40 -11.32
C LEU A 382 -47.64 86.75 -11.02
N HIS A 383 -46.34 86.73 -10.71
CA HIS A 383 -45.54 87.94 -10.51
C HIS A 383 -45.30 88.71 -11.83
N ASP A 384 -45.03 88.03 -12.95
CA ASP A 384 -44.92 88.64 -14.27
C ASP A 384 -46.25 89.24 -14.73
N GLN A 385 -47.38 88.57 -14.46
CA GLN A 385 -48.72 89.09 -14.74
C GLN A 385 -49.03 90.33 -13.88
N ALA A 386 -48.68 90.29 -12.59
CA ALA A 386 -48.81 91.46 -11.71
C ALA A 386 -47.92 92.62 -12.16
N THR A 387 -46.67 92.35 -12.54
CA THR A 387 -45.70 93.35 -13.03
C THR A 387 -46.15 93.96 -14.36
N THR A 388 -46.72 93.15 -15.27
CA THR A 388 -47.32 93.64 -16.52
C THR A 388 -48.52 94.54 -16.23
N ARG A 389 -49.36 94.19 -15.25
CA ARG A 389 -50.48 95.03 -14.81
C ARG A 389 -50.02 96.33 -14.15
N VAL A 390 -48.93 96.30 -13.37
CA VAL A 390 -48.29 97.51 -12.83
C VAL A 390 -47.81 98.41 -13.96
N ARG A 391 -47.08 97.88 -14.95
CA ARG A 391 -46.64 98.67 -16.12
C ARG A 391 -47.79 99.33 -16.88
N ILE A 392 -48.90 98.61 -17.09
CA ILE A 392 -50.09 99.20 -17.74
C ILE A 392 -50.65 100.37 -16.91
N LEU A 393 -50.71 100.23 -15.58
CA LEU A 393 -51.14 101.32 -14.69
C LEU A 393 -50.12 102.47 -14.61
N GLU A 394 -48.82 102.18 -14.74
CA GLU A 394 -47.76 103.18 -14.86
C GLU A 394 -47.84 103.94 -16.20
N ASP A 395 -48.11 103.27 -17.31
CA ASP A 395 -48.33 103.90 -18.62
C ASP A 395 -49.62 104.73 -18.64
N GLU A 396 -50.70 104.24 -18.03
CA GLU A 396 -51.94 105.01 -17.81
C GLU A 396 -51.67 106.26 -16.95
N ARG A 397 -50.91 106.12 -15.84
CA ARG A 397 -50.46 107.24 -15.00
C ARG A 397 -49.62 108.23 -15.82
N ASN A 398 -48.61 107.77 -16.55
CA ASN A 398 -47.71 108.60 -17.34
C ASN A 398 -48.48 109.35 -18.45
N MET A 399 -49.49 108.72 -19.06
CA MET A 399 -50.38 109.34 -20.04
C MET A 399 -51.34 110.35 -19.42
N LEU A 400 -51.83 110.10 -18.20
CA LEU A 400 -52.62 111.08 -17.43
C LEU A 400 -51.75 112.27 -16.99
N GLU A 401 -50.55 112.04 -16.47
CA GLU A 401 -49.59 113.09 -16.13
C GLU A 401 -49.17 113.89 -17.36
N SER A 402 -48.99 113.25 -18.53
CA SER A 402 -48.70 113.94 -19.79
C SER A 402 -49.89 114.80 -20.25
N LYS A 403 -51.13 114.36 -20.03
CA LYS A 403 -52.33 115.18 -20.27
C LYS A 403 -52.42 116.35 -19.30
N VAL A 404 -52.10 116.14 -18.02
CA VAL A 404 -52.04 117.21 -17.00
C VAL A 404 -50.98 118.23 -17.38
N HIS A 405 -49.73 117.82 -17.61
CA HIS A 405 -48.65 118.71 -18.06
C HIS A 405 -49.01 119.43 -19.37
N LYS A 406 -49.72 118.77 -20.30
CA LYS A 406 -50.19 119.42 -21.53
C LYS A 406 -51.23 120.51 -21.24
N LEU A 407 -52.24 120.23 -20.43
CA LEU A 407 -53.26 121.20 -20.01
C LEU A 407 -52.66 122.35 -19.17
N GLU A 408 -51.70 122.05 -18.30
CA GLU A 408 -50.92 123.05 -17.57
C GLU A 408 -50.05 123.88 -18.51
N SER A 409 -49.43 123.29 -19.54
CA SER A 409 -48.66 124.02 -20.54
C SER A 409 -49.55 124.88 -21.45
N GLU A 410 -50.77 124.42 -21.78
CA GLU A 410 -51.77 125.18 -22.54
C GLU A 410 -52.33 126.33 -21.70
N LEU A 411 -52.61 126.11 -20.41
CA LEU A 411 -52.99 127.15 -19.46
C LEU A 411 -51.87 128.20 -19.31
N ASN A 412 -50.64 127.76 -19.01
CA ASN A 412 -49.48 128.64 -18.91
C ASN A 412 -49.22 129.38 -20.22
N ALA A 413 -49.40 128.75 -21.39
CA ALA A 413 -49.27 129.40 -22.68
C ALA A 413 -50.41 130.39 -22.97
N VAL A 414 -51.63 130.16 -22.49
CA VAL A 414 -52.72 131.14 -22.53
C VAL A 414 -52.43 132.32 -21.60
N GLU A 415 -51.87 132.08 -20.42
CA GLU A 415 -51.48 133.16 -19.49
C GLU A 415 -50.28 133.97 -20.01
N LEU A 416 -49.22 133.31 -20.52
CA LEU A 416 -48.10 133.93 -21.20
C LEU A 416 -48.51 134.62 -22.50
N SER A 417 -49.48 134.08 -23.26
CA SER A 417 -50.03 134.74 -24.45
C SER A 417 -50.82 135.99 -24.05
N ARG A 418 -51.64 135.92 -22.99
CA ARG A 418 -52.35 137.09 -22.43
C ARG A 418 -51.38 138.17 -21.93
N ASP A 419 -50.29 137.78 -21.28
CA ASP A 419 -49.31 138.71 -20.70
C ASP A 419 -48.24 139.18 -21.71
N ASN A 420 -47.96 138.40 -22.75
CA ASN A 420 -47.21 138.86 -23.93
C ASN A 420 -48.08 139.75 -24.82
N LEU A 421 -49.36 139.48 -25.04
CA LEU A 421 -50.26 140.43 -25.70
C LEU A 421 -50.40 141.75 -24.91
N ARG A 422 -50.32 141.71 -23.57
CA ARG A 422 -50.21 142.92 -22.74
C ARG A 422 -48.85 143.62 -22.92
N LYS A 423 -47.73 142.87 -22.90
CA LYS A 423 -46.37 143.41 -23.08
C LYS A 423 -46.15 143.93 -24.49
N ASP A 424 -46.54 143.22 -25.53
CA ASP A 424 -46.40 143.61 -26.92
C ASP A 424 -47.40 144.71 -27.28
N LYS A 425 -48.58 144.79 -26.65
CA LYS A 425 -49.38 146.03 -26.71
C LYS A 425 -48.62 147.25 -26.14
N ALA A 426 -47.69 147.08 -25.22
CA ALA A 426 -46.83 148.16 -24.70
C ALA A 426 -45.49 148.30 -25.44
N ASN A 427 -44.90 147.20 -25.93
CA ASN A 427 -43.60 147.15 -26.60
C ASN A 427 -43.73 147.46 -28.09
N PHE A 428 -44.84 147.10 -28.73
CA PHE A 428 -45.16 147.55 -30.09
C PHE A 428 -45.40 149.06 -30.05
N VAL A 429 -46.16 149.59 -29.08
CA VAL A 429 -46.20 151.05 -28.81
C VAL A 429 -44.79 151.63 -28.66
N ALA A 430 -43.97 151.09 -27.75
CA ALA A 430 -42.62 151.60 -27.48
C ALA A 430 -41.59 151.35 -28.61
N PHE A 431 -41.83 150.40 -29.52
CA PHE A 431 -40.98 150.07 -30.67
C PHE A 431 -41.45 150.79 -31.94
N LEU A 432 -42.73 151.08 -32.10
CA LEU A 432 -43.20 152.02 -33.11
C LEU A 432 -42.64 153.41 -32.78
N GLU A 433 -42.71 153.80 -31.49
CA GLU A 433 -41.98 154.93 -30.91
C GLU A 433 -40.45 154.88 -31.06
N ARG A 434 -39.79 153.76 -31.44
CA ARG A 434 -38.32 153.64 -31.36
C ARG A 434 -37.61 153.08 -32.59
N LEU A 435 -38.19 152.18 -33.37
CA LEU A 435 -37.81 151.98 -34.75
C LEU A 435 -38.14 153.25 -35.55
N GLY A 436 -39.19 153.99 -35.14
CA GLY A 436 -39.29 155.44 -35.34
C GLY A 436 -37.96 156.13 -35.06
N ARG A 437 -37.52 156.21 -33.79
CA ARG A 437 -36.27 156.91 -33.40
C ARG A 437 -34.99 156.40 -34.06
N THR A 438 -34.96 155.16 -34.55
CA THR A 438 -33.72 154.50 -35.04
C THR A 438 -33.64 154.42 -36.56
N LEU A 439 -34.78 154.42 -37.27
CA LEU A 439 -34.87 154.70 -38.71
C LEU A 439 -35.26 156.17 -38.99
N ASN A 440 -35.35 156.98 -37.93
CA ASN A 440 -35.43 158.45 -37.90
C ASN A 440 -36.79 159.05 -38.34
N MET A 441 -37.89 158.64 -37.68
CA MET A 441 -39.30 158.85 -38.05
C MET A 441 -40.21 159.06 -36.81
N ASP A 442 -40.18 160.24 -36.17
CA ASP A 442 -40.67 160.39 -34.78
C ASP A 442 -41.88 161.29 -34.50
N GLU A 443 -41.95 162.52 -35.05
CA GLU A 443 -42.95 163.51 -34.60
C GLU A 443 -44.39 163.20 -35.06
N LEU A 444 -44.56 162.29 -36.03
CA LEU A 444 -45.86 162.03 -36.68
C LEU A 444 -46.77 161.04 -35.94
N THR A 445 -46.25 160.30 -34.95
CA THR A 445 -46.88 159.07 -34.45
C THR A 445 -47.58 159.20 -33.09
N GLN A 446 -47.67 160.40 -32.49
CA GLN A 446 -48.13 160.53 -31.11
C GLN A 446 -49.67 160.52 -30.92
N ASP A 447 -50.44 160.93 -31.94
CA ASP A 447 -51.91 160.90 -31.95
C ASP A 447 -52.50 159.78 -32.86
N ILE A 448 -51.65 158.91 -33.44
CA ILE A 448 -52.05 157.87 -34.39
C ILE A 448 -51.74 156.48 -33.83
N GLY A 449 -52.72 155.57 -33.87
CA GLY A 449 -52.58 154.25 -33.26
C GLY A 449 -51.85 153.21 -34.11
N ILE A 450 -50.92 152.48 -33.49
CA ILE A 450 -50.94 151.00 -33.55
C ILE A 450 -50.31 150.35 -34.79
N GLU A 451 -51.00 150.31 -35.93
CA GLU A 451 -50.97 149.14 -36.83
C GLU A 451 -49.96 149.11 -38.01
N LEU A 452 -48.89 149.92 -38.05
CA LEU A 452 -48.22 150.27 -39.33
C LEU A 452 -46.66 149.86 -39.53
N HIS A 453 -46.12 148.53 -39.47
CA HIS A 453 -44.61 148.05 -39.51
C HIS A 453 -43.81 146.71 -40.17
N THR A 454 -43.52 145.45 -39.62
CA THR A 454 -42.19 144.56 -39.61
C THR A 454 -41.85 143.12 -40.36
N ASP A 455 -40.63 142.40 -40.24
CA ASP A 455 -40.00 141.16 -41.03
C ASP A 455 -38.99 139.98 -40.38
N SER A 456 -38.25 138.98 -41.06
CA SER A 456 -37.45 137.70 -40.53
C SER A 456 -36.39 136.75 -41.41
N ILE A 457 -35.71 135.60 -40.93
CA ILE A 457 -34.47 134.81 -41.56
C ILE A 457 -34.17 133.17 -41.56
N ILE A 458 -32.91 132.53 -41.42
CA ILE A 458 -32.22 131.29 -42.19
C ILE A 458 -31.45 130.00 -41.48
N HIS A 459 -30.76 128.94 -42.14
CA HIS A 459 -30.42 127.42 -41.78
C HIS A 459 -28.93 126.67 -41.96
N ARG A 460 -28.63 125.29 -41.79
CA ARG A 460 -27.25 124.47 -41.71
C ARG A 460 -27.05 122.85 -42.12
N ALA A 461 -25.90 122.04 -41.90
CA ALA A 461 -25.48 120.59 -42.45
C ALA A 461 -24.41 119.51 -41.73
N GLU A 462 -23.93 118.28 -42.26
CA GLU A 462 -23.28 116.99 -41.56
C GLU A 462 -22.36 115.78 -42.30
N GLN A 463 -21.63 114.74 -41.63
CA GLN A 463 -21.24 113.20 -41.93
C GLN A 463 -19.75 112.43 -42.12
N LEU A 464 -19.43 111.06 -41.80
CA LEU A 464 -18.14 110.15 -42.10
C LEU A 464 -17.83 108.53 -41.66
N ALA A 465 -16.76 107.76 -42.18
CA ALA A 465 -15.73 106.56 -41.83
C ALA A 465 -15.84 104.92 -41.47
N ARG A 466 -14.86 103.88 -41.80
CA ARG A 466 -14.71 102.30 -41.47
C ARG A 466 -13.35 101.34 -41.77
N LEU A 467 -13.16 99.96 -41.38
CA LEU A 467 -12.41 98.65 -41.98
C LEU A 467 -11.24 97.59 -41.37
N GLU A 468 -11.19 96.18 -41.65
CA GLU A 468 -10.25 94.87 -41.88
C GLU A 468 -9.15 93.89 -41.04
N SER A 469 -8.83 92.50 -41.32
CA SER A 469 -7.62 91.49 -40.89
C SER A 469 -7.52 89.80 -41.10
N ASP A 470 -6.38 88.92 -40.96
CA ASP A 470 -6.20 87.29 -41.07
C ASP A 470 -4.87 86.34 -40.59
N LYS A 471 -4.62 84.92 -40.82
CA LYS A 471 -3.53 83.83 -40.29
C LYS A 471 -3.33 82.19 -40.72
N ILE A 472 -2.24 81.28 -40.44
CA ILE A 472 -1.96 79.70 -40.81
C ILE A 472 -0.73 78.66 -40.20
N VAL A 473 -0.56 77.22 -40.34
CA VAL A 473 0.55 76.13 -39.83
C VAL A 473 0.56 74.48 -40.29
N ASP A 474 1.30 73.22 -40.14
CA ASP A 474 2.58 72.32 -39.65
C ASP A 474 2.77 70.65 -40.03
N LYS A 475 3.87 69.72 -39.75
CA LYS A 475 4.05 68.08 -39.53
C LYS A 475 5.38 67.05 -39.82
N MET A 476 5.65 65.71 -39.32
CA MET A 476 6.83 64.58 -39.59
C MET A 476 6.98 62.98 -38.99
N LEU A 477 7.88 61.90 -39.38
CA LEU A 477 8.23 60.41 -38.75
C LEU A 477 9.28 59.18 -39.34
N TYR A 478 9.84 58.01 -38.67
CA TYR A 478 10.68 56.69 -39.19
C TYR A 478 11.22 55.30 -38.33
N TYR A 479 11.90 54.11 -38.81
CA TYR A 479 12.48 52.71 -38.15
C TYR A 479 13.51 51.62 -38.94
N GLY A 480 14.21 50.33 -38.74
CA GLY A 480 14.64 48.98 -37.92
C GLY A 480 15.61 47.76 -38.65
N TYR A 481 16.21 46.46 -38.43
CA TYR A 481 16.66 45.16 -37.55
C TYR A 481 17.71 43.97 -38.22
N TYR A 482 18.33 42.66 -38.01
CA TYR A 482 18.59 41.27 -37.19
C TYR A 482 19.84 40.10 -37.54
N GLY A 483 20.09 38.75 -37.04
CA GLY A 483 21.27 37.64 -37.30
C GLY A 483 21.45 36.01 -36.80
N THR A 484 22.52 35.05 -37.01
CA THR A 484 22.70 33.42 -36.81
C THR A 484 24.11 32.45 -36.56
N LEU A 485 24.25 31.00 -36.56
CA LEU A 485 25.44 29.91 -36.24
C LEU A 485 25.38 28.25 -36.66
N PRO A 486 26.09 26.97 -36.40
CA PRO A 486 27.35 26.07 -35.84
C PRO A 486 28.01 24.69 -36.62
N ARG A 487 28.71 23.40 -36.37
CA ARG A 487 29.36 22.22 -35.43
C ARG A 487 30.29 20.89 -36.04
N LEU A 488 30.96 19.78 -35.37
CA LEU A 488 31.90 18.52 -35.89
C LEU A 488 32.48 17.13 -35.05
N ARG A 489 33.12 15.89 -35.52
CA ARG A 489 33.89 14.61 -34.81
C ARG A 489 34.50 13.16 -35.52
N ARG A 490 35.58 12.24 -35.11
CA ARG A 490 36.00 10.68 -35.47
C ARG A 490 37.29 9.74 -34.83
N GLU A 491 37.61 8.33 -35.04
CA GLU A 491 38.77 7.32 -34.46
C GLU A 491 39.22 5.72 -34.95
N ARG A 492 40.36 4.93 -34.49
CA ARG A 492 40.90 3.39 -34.19
C ARG A 492 41.67 2.07 -34.99
N SER A 493 42.53 1.10 -34.32
CA SER A 493 43.18 -0.41 -34.43
C SER A 493 44.65 -0.98 -34.98
N PHE A 494 45.26 -2.24 -34.68
CA PHE A 494 46.75 -2.74 -34.92
C PHE A 494 47.25 -4.34 -34.95
N HIS A 495 48.59 -4.79 -35.12
CA HIS A 495 49.23 -6.22 -35.48
C HIS A 495 50.69 -6.82 -34.95
N ASP A 496 51.41 -7.87 -35.57
CA ASP A 496 52.31 -9.06 -35.03
C ASP A 496 53.80 -9.55 -35.59
N LEU A 497 54.47 -10.76 -35.27
CA LEU A 497 56.00 -11.21 -35.42
C LEU A 497 56.56 -12.78 -35.59
N PRO A 498 57.93 -13.18 -35.82
CA PRO A 498 58.59 -14.55 -36.24
C PRO A 498 60.01 -15.21 -35.67
N TYR A 499 60.66 -16.38 -36.17
CA TYR A 499 61.92 -17.20 -35.65
C TYR A 499 62.77 -18.33 -36.53
N LEU A 500 64.02 -18.93 -36.20
CA LEU A 500 64.87 -20.08 -36.91
C LEU A 500 66.20 -20.85 -36.25
N LYS A 501 66.94 -21.91 -36.84
CA LYS A 501 68.17 -22.82 -36.37
C LYS A 501 68.94 -23.83 -37.43
N GLU A 502 70.00 -24.77 -37.38
CA GLU A 502 71.30 -25.25 -36.62
C GLU A 502 72.21 -26.59 -37.08
N THR A 503 73.53 -26.87 -36.67
CA THR A 503 74.53 -28.13 -36.64
C THR A 503 75.52 -28.79 -37.74
N ALA A 504 76.68 -29.47 -37.37
CA ALA A 504 77.34 -30.78 -37.92
C ALA A 504 78.86 -31.16 -37.58
N VAL A 505 79.25 -32.40 -37.12
CA VAL A 505 80.67 -32.90 -36.86
C VAL A 505 80.93 -34.45 -36.99
N VAL A 506 80.45 -35.17 -38.03
CA VAL A 506 80.26 -36.65 -37.94
C VAL A 506 81.49 -37.58 -38.11
N TYR A 507 82.49 -37.24 -38.93
CA TYR A 507 83.31 -38.28 -39.59
C TYR A 507 84.38 -39.01 -38.74
N GLN A 508 84.92 -38.39 -37.68
CA GLN A 508 86.03 -38.96 -36.90
C GLN A 508 85.67 -40.26 -36.14
N LEU A 509 84.38 -40.53 -35.96
CA LEU A 509 83.85 -41.66 -35.19
C LEU A 509 84.25 -43.03 -35.78
N GLN A 510 84.43 -43.14 -37.10
CA GLN A 510 84.50 -44.42 -37.81
C GLN A 510 85.69 -45.30 -37.40
N ARG A 511 86.89 -44.74 -37.19
CA ARG A 511 88.11 -45.55 -36.93
C ARG A 511 88.14 -46.15 -35.51
N ARG A 512 87.43 -45.54 -34.55
CA ARG A 512 87.30 -46.04 -33.16
C ARG A 512 86.59 -47.39 -33.10
N ILE A 513 85.75 -47.70 -34.10
CA ILE A 513 84.80 -48.83 -34.10
C ILE A 513 85.47 -50.20 -34.06
N ARG A 514 86.61 -50.41 -34.74
CA ARG A 514 87.12 -51.79 -35.00
C ARG A 514 87.66 -52.48 -33.74
N ILE A 515 88.53 -51.82 -32.98
CA ILE A 515 89.17 -52.40 -31.77
C ILE A 515 88.13 -52.66 -30.66
N LEU A 516 87.05 -51.87 -30.62
CA LEU A 516 85.94 -52.07 -29.69
C LEU A 516 85.22 -53.42 -29.91
N ARG A 517 85.28 -54.04 -31.10
CA ARG A 517 84.53 -55.27 -31.43
C ARG A 517 85.05 -56.55 -30.76
N GLU A 518 86.35 -56.66 -30.50
CA GLU A 518 86.92 -57.87 -29.87
C GLU A 518 86.81 -57.82 -28.35
N GLN A 519 86.91 -56.61 -27.77
CA GLN A 519 86.52 -56.37 -26.38
C GLN A 519 85.01 -56.51 -26.17
N LEU A 520 84.20 -56.35 -27.22
CA LEU A 520 82.77 -56.66 -27.21
C LEU A 520 82.56 -58.16 -26.94
N GLN A 521 83.08 -59.05 -27.78
CA GLN A 521 82.72 -60.48 -27.75
C GLN A 521 82.96 -61.19 -26.39
N ARG A 522 84.02 -60.81 -25.66
CA ARG A 522 84.27 -61.33 -24.30
C ARG A 522 83.37 -60.68 -23.24
N LYS A 523 83.04 -59.40 -23.40
CA LYS A 523 82.00 -58.77 -22.59
C LYS A 523 80.65 -59.39 -22.88
N ASP A 524 80.31 -59.64 -24.15
CA ASP A 524 79.02 -60.19 -24.60
C ASP A 524 78.70 -61.54 -23.93
N LEU A 525 79.64 -62.48 -23.83
CA LEU A 525 79.38 -63.76 -23.15
C LEU A 525 79.07 -63.59 -21.64
N HIS A 526 79.78 -62.68 -20.97
CA HIS A 526 79.48 -62.33 -19.57
C HIS A 526 78.18 -61.53 -19.46
N LEU A 527 77.92 -60.66 -20.42
CA LEU A 527 76.70 -59.88 -20.60
C LEU A 527 75.51 -60.80 -20.82
N ASP A 528 75.65 -61.92 -21.52
CA ASP A 528 74.57 -62.88 -21.80
C ASP A 528 74.22 -63.73 -20.57
N LEU A 529 75.21 -64.11 -19.74
CA LEU A 529 74.95 -64.70 -18.43
C LEU A 529 74.24 -63.72 -17.48
N LEU A 530 74.71 -62.46 -17.44
CA LEU A 530 74.06 -61.39 -16.68
C LEU A 530 72.65 -61.09 -17.22
N ARG A 531 72.48 -60.99 -18.54
CA ARG A 531 71.20 -60.81 -19.24
C ARG A 531 70.26 -61.96 -18.95
N ARG A 532 70.73 -63.21 -18.85
CA ARG A 532 69.87 -64.36 -18.54
C ARG A 532 69.40 -64.36 -17.09
N LYS A 533 70.25 -63.95 -16.14
CA LYS A 533 69.87 -63.74 -14.73
C LYS A 533 68.91 -62.55 -14.59
N LEU A 534 69.22 -61.43 -15.24
CA LEU A 534 68.33 -60.26 -15.35
C LEU A 534 67.02 -60.65 -16.03
N SER A 535 67.00 -61.44 -17.10
CA SER A 535 65.79 -61.85 -17.83
C SER A 535 64.80 -62.67 -16.99
N ILE A 536 65.22 -63.21 -15.84
CA ILE A 536 64.33 -63.87 -14.87
C ILE A 536 63.96 -62.91 -13.73
N GLN A 537 64.95 -62.16 -13.21
CA GLN A 537 64.75 -61.28 -12.05
C GLN A 537 64.04 -59.95 -12.40
N TYR A 538 64.25 -59.44 -13.62
CA TYR A 538 63.73 -58.17 -14.13
C TYR A 538 62.23 -58.24 -14.45
N PRO A 539 61.67 -59.30 -15.09
CA PRO A 539 60.21 -59.43 -15.21
C PRO A 539 59.50 -59.55 -13.86
N TYR A 540 60.07 -60.31 -12.89
CA TYR A 540 59.50 -60.42 -11.55
C TYR A 540 59.54 -59.07 -10.80
N PHE A 541 60.66 -58.36 -10.87
CA PHE A 541 60.80 -57.01 -10.31
C PHE A 541 59.86 -56.01 -11.00
N ILE A 542 59.73 -56.04 -12.32
CA ILE A 542 58.79 -55.20 -13.07
C ILE A 542 57.34 -55.52 -12.70
N TYR A 543 56.94 -56.79 -12.64
CA TYR A 543 55.59 -57.18 -12.26
C TYR A 543 55.24 -56.73 -10.83
N SER A 544 56.18 -56.87 -9.90
CA SER A 544 56.06 -56.37 -8.53
C SER A 544 55.92 -54.84 -8.48
N ASN A 545 56.75 -54.10 -9.24
CA ASN A 545 56.67 -52.64 -9.33
C ASN A 545 55.39 -52.15 -10.02
N ILE A 546 54.94 -52.80 -11.10
CA ILE A 546 53.66 -52.49 -11.76
C ILE A 546 52.51 -52.68 -10.78
N THR A 547 52.45 -53.84 -10.11
CA THR A 547 51.43 -54.12 -9.09
C THR A 547 51.46 -53.09 -7.95
N SER A 548 52.65 -52.65 -7.54
CA SER A 548 52.84 -51.61 -6.51
C SER A 548 52.38 -50.23 -6.99
N LEU A 549 52.73 -49.84 -8.22
CA LEU A 549 52.33 -48.59 -8.85
C LEU A 549 50.82 -48.53 -9.15
N GLU A 550 50.21 -49.65 -9.51
CA GLU A 550 48.75 -49.77 -9.69
C GLU A 550 48.02 -49.62 -8.35
N ARG A 551 48.53 -50.26 -7.29
CA ARG A 551 48.02 -50.04 -5.92
C ARG A 551 48.18 -48.59 -5.48
N ALA A 552 49.35 -47.98 -5.70
CA ALA A 552 49.61 -46.59 -5.35
C ALA A 552 48.68 -45.62 -6.12
N ARG A 553 48.51 -45.81 -7.44
CA ARG A 553 47.53 -45.08 -8.25
C ARG A 553 46.11 -45.27 -7.76
N LYS A 554 45.73 -46.47 -7.32
CA LYS A 554 44.39 -46.72 -6.78
C LYS A 554 44.17 -46.06 -5.43
N VAL A 555 45.19 -46.01 -4.57
CA VAL A 555 45.16 -45.22 -3.32
C VAL A 555 45.04 -43.72 -3.64
N GLU A 556 45.77 -43.20 -4.63
CA GLU A 556 45.67 -41.79 -5.05
C GLU A 556 44.28 -41.45 -5.64
N GLU A 557 43.69 -42.35 -6.44
CA GLU A 557 42.33 -42.22 -6.97
C GLU A 557 41.27 -42.23 -5.85
N LEU A 558 41.45 -43.10 -4.84
CA LEU A 558 40.56 -43.18 -3.68
C LEU A 558 40.72 -41.96 -2.76
N GLN A 559 41.94 -41.45 -2.57
CA GLN A 559 42.20 -40.22 -1.81
C GLN A 559 41.51 -39.03 -2.47
N LYS A 560 41.68 -38.84 -3.79
CA LYS A 560 41.01 -37.75 -4.53
C LYS A 560 39.48 -37.84 -4.41
N LYS A 561 38.91 -39.04 -4.44
CA LYS A 561 37.46 -39.26 -4.24
C LYS A 561 37.02 -38.99 -2.80
N LEU A 562 37.88 -39.23 -1.81
CA LEU A 562 37.63 -38.85 -0.41
C LEU A 562 37.68 -37.32 -0.24
N ASP A 563 38.69 -36.66 -0.80
CA ASP A 563 38.85 -35.20 -0.77
C ASP A 563 37.66 -34.49 -1.47
N GLU A 564 37.20 -35.01 -2.61
CA GLU A 564 35.99 -34.57 -3.31
C GLU A 564 34.73 -34.77 -2.46
N ALA A 565 34.59 -35.92 -1.80
CA ALA A 565 33.45 -36.23 -0.94
C ALA A 565 33.40 -35.36 0.32
N ASP A 566 34.52 -35.10 0.99
CA ASP A 566 34.56 -34.21 2.15
C ASP A 566 34.44 -32.73 1.76
N LEU A 567 34.92 -32.30 0.58
CA LEU A 567 34.61 -30.97 0.04
C LEU A 567 33.11 -30.81 -0.25
N LEU A 568 32.47 -31.84 -0.81
CA LEU A 568 31.03 -31.85 -1.08
C LEU A 568 30.21 -31.85 0.23
N ARG A 569 30.62 -32.66 1.21
CA ARG A 569 30.07 -32.69 2.58
C ARG A 569 30.21 -31.33 3.27
N ALA A 570 31.36 -30.67 3.16
CA ALA A 570 31.57 -29.33 3.69
C ALA A 570 30.66 -28.29 3.03
N ARG A 571 30.44 -28.36 1.70
CA ARG A 571 29.47 -27.51 0.98
C ARG A 571 28.03 -27.75 1.46
N TYR A 572 27.62 -29.01 1.62
CA TYR A 572 26.27 -29.32 2.13
C TYR A 572 26.09 -28.91 3.59
N ASN A 573 27.08 -29.11 4.46
CA ASN A 573 27.04 -28.64 5.85
C ASN A 573 26.91 -27.11 5.93
N ARG A 574 27.67 -26.36 5.11
CA ARG A 574 27.50 -24.89 5.02
C ARG A 574 26.09 -24.51 4.57
N LYS A 575 25.53 -25.18 3.57
CA LYS A 575 24.14 -24.94 3.11
C LYS A 575 23.10 -25.28 4.20
N VAL A 576 23.29 -26.38 4.94
CA VAL A 576 22.42 -26.75 6.07
C VAL A 576 22.48 -25.71 7.18
N ASN A 577 23.66 -25.17 7.50
CA ASN A 577 23.77 -24.12 8.51
C ASN A 577 23.08 -22.83 8.06
N VAL A 578 23.35 -22.35 6.83
CA VAL A 578 22.65 -21.16 6.27
C VAL A 578 21.14 -21.34 6.27
N LEU A 579 20.62 -22.54 5.94
CA LEU A 579 19.19 -22.82 6.00
C LEU A 579 18.64 -22.86 7.45
N LYS A 580 19.41 -23.35 8.42
CA LYS A 580 19.04 -23.28 9.86
C LYS A 580 19.03 -21.84 10.37
N ASP A 581 20.00 -21.03 9.97
CA ASP A 581 20.10 -19.62 10.34
C ASP A 581 18.96 -18.81 9.71
N GLN A 582 18.62 -19.08 8.44
CA GLN A 582 17.45 -18.49 7.78
C GLN A 582 16.14 -18.90 8.45
N VAL A 583 15.94 -20.18 8.77
CA VAL A 583 14.73 -20.66 9.48
C VAL A 583 14.62 -20.05 10.87
N ARG A 584 15.74 -19.91 11.60
CA ARG A 584 15.76 -19.24 12.90
C ARG A 584 15.35 -17.76 12.76
N ALA A 585 15.98 -17.01 11.86
CA ALA A 585 15.66 -15.60 11.64
C ALA A 585 14.18 -15.40 11.23
N THR A 586 13.64 -16.25 10.35
CA THR A 586 12.21 -16.22 9.98
C THR A 586 11.28 -16.53 11.16
N GLY A 587 11.69 -17.44 12.06
CA GLY A 587 10.96 -17.71 13.31
C GLY A 587 11.00 -16.55 14.30
N GLU A 588 12.17 -15.90 14.45
CA GLU A 588 12.36 -14.71 15.28
C GLU A 588 11.49 -13.53 14.78
N THR A 589 11.45 -13.28 13.46
CA THR A 589 10.55 -12.26 12.89
C THR A 589 9.08 -12.60 13.07
N PHE A 590 8.68 -13.88 12.91
CA PHE A 590 7.28 -14.29 13.10
C PHE A 590 6.81 -14.16 14.56
N GLU A 591 7.67 -14.48 15.54
CA GLU A 591 7.36 -14.25 16.95
C GLU A 591 7.31 -12.74 17.30
N GLN A 592 8.12 -11.90 16.64
CA GLN A 592 8.04 -10.44 16.80
C GLN A 592 6.75 -9.87 16.19
N GLU A 593 6.33 -10.33 15.02
CA GLU A 593 5.03 -9.98 14.42
C GLU A 593 3.85 -10.48 15.26
N ARG A 594 3.93 -11.72 15.79
CA ARG A 594 2.90 -12.27 16.68
C ARG A 594 2.77 -11.47 17.97
N THR A 595 3.86 -11.20 18.66
CA THR A 595 3.84 -10.47 19.95
C THR A 595 3.41 -9.01 19.79
N THR A 596 3.82 -8.33 18.71
CA THR A 596 3.32 -6.98 18.41
C THR A 596 1.83 -6.96 18.03
N THR A 597 1.36 -7.96 17.28
CA THR A 597 -0.07 -8.13 16.97
C THR A 597 -0.89 -8.45 18.23
N GLU A 598 -0.41 -9.31 19.11
CA GLU A 598 -1.04 -9.62 20.41
C GLU A 598 -1.11 -8.40 21.32
N HIS A 599 -0.08 -7.54 21.32
CA HIS A 599 -0.09 -6.27 22.05
C HIS A 599 -1.12 -5.29 21.46
N GLN A 600 -1.18 -5.13 20.13
CA GLN A 600 -2.19 -4.29 19.47
C GLN A 600 -3.62 -4.78 19.75
N ILE A 601 -3.87 -6.09 19.67
CA ILE A 601 -5.16 -6.71 20.01
C ILE A 601 -5.52 -6.45 21.48
N THR A 602 -4.54 -6.42 22.38
CA THR A 602 -4.75 -6.12 23.80
C THR A 602 -5.15 -4.66 24.00
N MET A 603 -4.42 -3.70 23.40
CA MET A 603 -4.80 -2.28 23.47
C MET A 603 -6.20 -2.03 22.89
N LEU A 604 -6.53 -2.63 21.74
CA LEU A 604 -7.85 -2.50 21.12
C LEU A 604 -8.98 -3.13 21.97
N ARG A 605 -8.69 -4.18 22.75
CA ARG A 605 -9.64 -4.74 23.73
C ARG A 605 -9.85 -3.77 24.90
N ASP A 606 -8.79 -3.13 25.37
CA ASP A 606 -8.86 -2.18 26.48
C ASP A 606 -9.57 -0.88 26.06
N ASP A 607 -9.35 -0.38 24.83
CA ASP A 607 -10.13 0.74 24.28
C ASP A 607 -11.60 0.37 24.04
N LEU A 608 -11.87 -0.86 23.59
CA LEU A 608 -13.25 -1.37 23.50
C LEU A 608 -13.90 -1.52 24.89
N ALA A 609 -13.14 -1.78 25.95
CA ALA A 609 -13.63 -1.78 27.32
C ALA A 609 -13.92 -0.34 27.80
N ARG A 610 -12.95 0.58 27.66
CA ARG A 610 -13.08 2.01 27.99
C ARG A 610 -14.29 2.66 27.32
N THR A 611 -14.47 2.43 26.01
CA THR A 611 -15.60 2.98 25.24
C THR A 611 -16.95 2.39 25.64
N LYS A 612 -17.02 1.09 25.98
CA LYS A 612 -18.23 0.48 26.55
C LYS A 612 -18.59 1.05 27.92
N GLU A 613 -17.60 1.28 28.79
CA GLU A 613 -17.83 1.89 30.10
C GLU A 613 -18.30 3.34 29.99
N ALA A 614 -17.67 4.14 29.12
CA ALA A 614 -18.11 5.50 28.81
C ALA A 614 -19.54 5.54 28.24
N LEU A 615 -19.89 4.63 27.33
CA LEU A 615 -21.25 4.49 26.81
C LEU A 615 -22.26 4.13 27.91
N ALA A 616 -21.91 3.18 28.78
CA ALA A 616 -22.74 2.80 29.93
C ALA A 616 -22.87 3.91 30.98
N GLU A 617 -21.91 4.85 31.06
CA GLU A 617 -22.05 6.07 31.85
C GLU A 617 -22.97 7.09 31.17
N CYS A 618 -22.83 7.31 29.86
CA CYS A 618 -23.73 8.18 29.09
C CYS A 618 -25.19 7.72 29.18
N GLN A 619 -25.45 6.42 29.03
CA GLN A 619 -26.79 5.83 29.20
C GLN A 619 -27.35 6.03 30.61
N ARG A 620 -26.51 5.96 31.66
CA ARG A 620 -26.91 6.27 33.04
C ARG A 620 -27.27 7.74 33.22
N ARG A 621 -26.48 8.66 32.65
CA ARG A 621 -26.78 10.11 32.66
C ARG A 621 -28.08 10.42 31.91
N GLU A 622 -28.28 9.83 30.74
CA GLU A 622 -29.50 9.97 29.94
C GLU A 622 -30.73 9.48 30.70
N ALA A 623 -30.68 8.30 31.32
CA ALA A 623 -31.77 7.77 32.14
C ALA A 623 -32.11 8.67 33.34
N GLN A 624 -31.10 9.29 33.97
CA GLN A 624 -31.30 10.27 35.04
C GLN A 624 -31.98 11.55 34.53
N LEU A 625 -31.52 12.09 33.39
CA LEU A 625 -32.12 13.28 32.76
C LEU A 625 -33.56 13.02 32.30
N LEU A 626 -33.84 11.84 31.74
CA LEU A 626 -35.20 11.41 31.40
C LEU A 626 -36.08 11.29 32.65
N SER A 627 -35.59 10.73 33.75
CA SER A 627 -36.31 10.64 35.03
C SER A 627 -36.63 12.03 35.62
N PHE A 628 -35.67 12.96 35.56
CA PHE A 628 -35.83 14.35 35.96
C PHE A 628 -36.87 15.08 35.08
N ARG A 629 -36.81 14.90 33.76
CA ARG A 629 -37.81 15.41 32.80
C ARG A 629 -39.21 14.89 33.08
N HIS A 630 -39.38 13.59 33.35
CA HIS A 630 -40.68 13.03 33.73
C HIS A 630 -41.20 13.61 35.05
N SER A 631 -40.30 13.90 36.00
CA SER A 631 -40.64 14.52 37.28
C SER A 631 -41.11 15.97 37.11
N ILE A 632 -40.41 16.76 36.28
CA ILE A 632 -40.83 18.12 35.89
C ILE A 632 -42.19 18.10 35.17
N ALA A 633 -42.34 17.23 34.17
CA ALA A 633 -43.59 17.10 33.42
C ALA A 633 -44.77 16.77 34.34
N LYS A 634 -44.59 15.87 35.32
CA LYS A 634 -45.59 15.55 36.33
C LYS A 634 -45.95 16.75 37.22
N LEU A 635 -44.96 17.56 37.65
CA LEU A 635 -45.19 18.79 38.41
C LEU A 635 -45.95 19.86 37.59
N LEU A 636 -45.74 19.90 36.27
CA LEU A 636 -46.40 20.81 35.34
C LEU A 636 -47.75 20.29 34.80
N GLY A 637 -48.21 19.11 35.22
CA GLY A 637 -49.44 18.48 34.70
C GLY A 637 -49.36 18.02 33.24
N ILE A 638 -48.15 17.87 32.69
CA ILE A 638 -47.91 17.45 31.31
C ILE A 638 -48.04 15.92 31.22
N LEU A 639 -49.15 15.46 30.65
CA LEU A 639 -49.48 14.02 30.49
C LEU A 639 -48.51 13.26 29.57
N VAL A 640 -47.89 13.94 28.59
CA VAL A 640 -46.96 13.33 27.62
C VAL A 640 -45.64 14.12 27.63
N PRO A 641 -44.64 13.70 28.43
CA PRO A 641 -43.37 14.44 28.57
C PRO A 641 -42.56 14.53 27.27
N ALA A 642 -42.85 13.69 26.28
CA ALA A 642 -42.20 13.69 24.97
C ALA A 642 -42.74 14.73 23.98
N SER A 643 -43.97 15.24 24.17
CA SER A 643 -44.62 16.17 23.22
C SER A 643 -44.37 17.66 23.52
N VAL A 644 -43.46 17.97 24.44
CA VAL A 644 -43.13 19.32 24.92
C VAL A 644 -41.60 19.47 24.90
N SER A 645 -41.07 20.61 24.44
CA SER A 645 -39.63 20.85 24.44
C SER A 645 -39.08 21.17 25.84
N ASP A 646 -37.81 20.89 26.11
CA ASP A 646 -37.20 21.23 27.42
C ASP A 646 -37.22 22.74 27.68
N PHE A 647 -37.01 23.56 26.63
CA PHE A 647 -37.16 25.02 26.71
C PHE A 647 -38.58 25.43 27.13
N GLU A 648 -39.61 24.78 26.61
CA GLU A 648 -41.00 25.07 26.98
C GLU A 648 -41.34 24.59 28.39
N MET A 649 -40.85 23.42 28.82
CA MET A 649 -40.96 22.97 30.21
C MET A 649 -40.29 23.96 31.17
N VAL A 650 -39.09 24.43 30.84
CA VAL A 650 -38.36 25.44 31.64
C VAL A 650 -39.12 26.77 31.65
N SER A 651 -39.69 27.22 30.53
CA SER A 651 -40.53 28.43 30.47
C SER A 651 -41.80 28.31 31.31
N ARG A 652 -42.44 27.13 31.33
CA ARG A 652 -43.61 26.84 32.18
C ARG A 652 -43.23 26.78 33.67
N LEU A 653 -42.09 26.17 34.01
CA LEU A 653 -41.55 26.20 35.39
C LEU A 653 -41.22 27.61 35.85
N GLN A 654 -40.54 28.42 35.02
CA GLN A 654 -40.16 29.79 35.38
C GLN A 654 -41.41 30.62 35.73
N LYS A 655 -42.44 30.59 34.88
CA LYS A 655 -43.72 31.27 35.16
C LYS A 655 -44.40 30.81 36.45
N LEU A 656 -44.27 29.53 36.82
CA LEU A 656 -44.80 28.99 38.08
C LEU A 656 -43.97 29.47 39.29
N ILE A 657 -42.65 29.55 39.15
CA ILE A 657 -41.73 30.08 40.16
C ILE A 657 -41.96 31.58 40.37
N ASP A 658 -42.10 32.34 39.28
CA ASP A 658 -42.38 33.79 39.30
C ASP A 658 -43.72 34.06 39.99
N ALA A 659 -44.79 33.35 39.60
CA ALA A 659 -46.10 33.47 40.23
C ALA A 659 -46.09 33.07 41.72
N HIS A 660 -45.31 32.04 42.11
CA HIS A 660 -45.11 31.68 43.52
C HIS A 660 -44.30 32.75 44.27
N HIS A 661 -43.31 33.37 43.62
CA HIS A 661 -42.54 34.48 44.20
C HIS A 661 -43.43 35.68 44.47
N ASP A 662 -44.22 36.12 43.47
CA ASP A 662 -45.19 37.20 43.61
C ASP A 662 -46.22 36.90 44.70
N PHE A 663 -46.79 35.68 44.73
CA PHE A 663 -47.69 35.25 45.80
C PHE A 663 -47.01 35.31 47.18
N THR A 664 -45.77 34.85 47.31
CA THR A 664 -44.99 34.92 48.56
C THR A 664 -44.71 36.37 48.99
N VAL A 665 -44.40 37.26 48.03
CA VAL A 665 -44.19 38.68 48.28
C VAL A 665 -45.49 39.38 48.68
N VAL A 666 -46.64 38.95 48.16
CA VAL A 666 -47.96 39.45 48.57
C VAL A 666 -48.34 38.93 49.96
N SER A 667 -48.19 37.63 50.26
CA SER A 667 -48.47 37.06 51.59
C SER A 667 -47.65 37.76 52.69
N ARG A 668 -46.36 37.99 52.44
CA ARG A 668 -45.49 38.74 53.38
C ARG A 668 -45.93 40.18 53.66
N ARG A 669 -46.78 40.79 52.84
CA ARG A 669 -47.38 42.12 53.11
C ARG A 669 -48.63 42.04 54.01
N TYR A 670 -49.21 40.85 54.17
CA TYR A 670 -50.32 40.59 55.10
C TYR A 670 -49.83 40.01 56.44
N ASP A 671 -48.70 39.30 56.44
CA ASP A 671 -48.09 38.73 57.65
C ASP A 671 -47.24 39.73 58.48
N ASP A 672 -47.09 40.99 58.05
CA ASP A 672 -46.37 42.04 58.81
C ASP A 672 -47.35 42.99 59.54
N PRO A 673 -47.46 42.92 60.89
CA PRO A 673 -48.38 43.78 61.65
C PRO A 673 -48.05 45.27 61.62
N ALA A 674 -46.86 45.69 61.18
CA ALA A 674 -46.42 47.08 61.22
C ALA A 674 -47.03 47.95 60.12
N LEU A 675 -47.45 47.36 58.99
CA LEU A 675 -47.75 48.13 57.76
C LEU A 675 -49.14 48.78 57.71
N LEU A 676 -50.03 48.51 58.69
CA LEU A 676 -51.34 49.17 58.79
C LEU A 676 -51.30 50.62 59.33
N ARG A 677 -50.12 51.18 59.67
CA ARG A 677 -50.03 52.57 60.17
C ARG A 677 -48.75 53.33 59.78
N ALA A 678 -48.49 53.48 58.48
CA ALA A 678 -47.56 54.49 57.98
C ALA A 678 -47.90 55.01 56.57
N SER A 679 -48.71 56.07 56.50
CA SER A 679 -48.70 56.97 55.33
C SER A 679 -47.86 58.21 55.64
N SER A 680 -47.26 58.79 54.61
CA SER A 680 -46.44 60.02 54.62
C SER A 680 -45.12 60.01 55.42
N ARG A 681 -44.00 59.93 54.68
CA ARG A 681 -42.93 60.94 54.73
C ARG A 681 -42.09 60.92 53.44
N SER A 682 -41.45 62.04 53.14
CA SER A 682 -40.87 62.37 51.83
C SER A 682 -39.40 61.95 51.66
N PRO A 683 -38.92 61.77 50.41
CA PRO A 683 -37.55 61.37 50.12
C PRO A 683 -36.53 62.55 50.13
N PRO A 684 -35.39 62.42 50.81
CA PRO A 684 -34.21 63.27 50.61
C PRO A 684 -33.32 62.80 49.42
N PRO A 685 -32.37 63.62 48.94
CA PRO A 685 -31.79 63.47 47.60
C PRO A 685 -30.54 62.59 47.50
N SER A 686 -30.24 62.18 46.26
CA SER A 686 -29.07 61.38 45.88
C SER A 686 -27.76 62.17 45.92
N ARG A 687 -26.67 61.57 46.44
CA ARG A 687 -25.33 61.70 45.81
C ARG A 687 -24.32 60.62 46.21
N CYS A 688 -23.72 60.05 45.16
CA CYS A 688 -22.48 59.27 45.03
C CYS A 688 -21.54 59.10 46.25
N ARG A 689 -21.03 57.86 46.43
CA ARG A 689 -19.64 57.56 46.00
C ARG A 689 -19.35 56.06 45.81
N THR A 690 -18.84 55.75 44.61
CA THR A 690 -17.76 54.79 44.30
C THR A 690 -17.46 53.62 45.26
N ARG A 691 -17.56 52.39 44.74
CA ARG A 691 -16.56 51.35 45.04
C ARG A 691 -16.28 50.51 43.78
N THR A 692 -15.00 50.26 43.53
CA THR A 692 -14.48 49.48 42.40
C THR A 692 -14.56 47.97 42.66
N PRO A 693 -14.60 47.15 41.61
CA PRO A 693 -14.08 45.79 41.63
C PRO A 693 -12.80 45.73 40.80
N GLU A 694 -11.65 46.03 41.44
CA GLU A 694 -10.38 45.54 40.92
C GLU A 694 -10.05 44.23 41.63
N ARG A 695 -10.14 43.11 40.91
CA ARG A 695 -8.99 42.19 40.78
C ARG A 695 -9.21 41.18 39.67
N SER A 696 -8.17 41.00 38.86
CA SER A 696 -8.05 39.85 37.98
C SER A 696 -8.02 38.57 38.81
N LEU A 697 -8.98 37.67 38.56
CA LEU A 697 -8.78 36.24 38.76
C LEU A 697 -8.38 35.67 37.40
N ARG A 698 -7.34 34.82 37.41
CA ARG A 698 -6.74 34.32 36.18
C ARG A 698 -7.68 33.35 35.47
N TYR A 699 -7.74 33.49 34.16
CA TYR A 699 -7.92 32.34 33.29
C TYR A 699 -6.57 31.63 33.30
N ASP A 700 -6.42 30.57 34.11
CA ASP A 700 -5.19 29.78 34.07
C ASP A 700 -5.17 28.94 32.78
N ASP A 701 -3.99 28.89 32.17
CA ASP A 701 -3.77 28.49 30.78
C ASP A 701 -3.78 26.95 30.60
N SER A 702 -3.64 26.53 29.34
CA SER A 702 -3.58 25.14 28.87
C SER A 702 -2.77 24.20 29.77
N GLY A 703 -3.42 23.11 30.19
CA GLY A 703 -2.77 21.95 30.80
C GLY A 703 -1.97 21.12 29.80
N TYR A 704 -0.94 21.71 29.20
CA TYR A 704 0.10 21.02 28.41
C TYR A 704 1.47 21.31 29.03
N ALA A 705 1.76 20.62 30.14
CA ALA A 705 3.08 20.64 30.76
C ALA A 705 4.01 19.70 29.97
N ASP A 706 4.87 20.28 29.14
CA ASP A 706 5.98 19.58 28.48
C ASP A 706 7.11 19.32 29.49
N PRO A 707 7.44 18.07 29.84
CA PRO A 707 8.51 17.75 30.77
C PRO A 707 9.86 17.69 30.04
N ALA A 708 10.37 18.84 29.63
CA ALA A 708 11.74 18.95 29.15
C ALA A 708 12.72 18.57 30.27
N PHE A 709 13.30 17.37 30.18
CA PHE A 709 14.45 16.95 30.97
C PHE A 709 15.54 16.34 30.08
N ASP A 710 16.77 16.58 30.51
CA ASP A 710 17.99 16.43 29.74
C ASP A 710 18.32 15.01 29.23
N LEU A 711 18.97 15.00 28.06
CA LEU A 711 20.13 14.17 27.69
C LEU A 711 20.07 12.65 27.95
N ASP A 712 19.97 11.88 26.87
CA ASP A 712 20.90 10.77 26.63
C ASP A 712 21.11 10.55 25.10
N ASP A 713 22.31 10.83 24.59
CA ASP A 713 22.66 10.85 23.16
C ASP A 713 23.60 9.68 22.79
N GLU A 714 23.11 8.44 22.91
CA GLU A 714 23.85 7.20 22.61
C GLU A 714 22.99 6.21 21.79
N LEU A 715 22.58 6.56 20.56
CA LEU A 715 21.95 5.57 19.66
C LEU A 715 22.38 5.62 18.16
N TYR A 716 23.54 6.20 17.86
CA TYR A 716 24.21 6.08 16.56
C TYR A 716 25.68 5.63 16.67
N LYS A 717 25.88 4.37 17.08
CA LYS A 717 27.16 3.66 16.90
C LYS A 717 26.98 2.40 16.06
N SER A 718 27.34 2.49 14.79
CA SER A 718 27.43 1.36 13.88
C SER A 718 28.41 0.32 14.43
N ARG A 719 27.97 -0.93 14.63
CA ARG A 719 28.86 -2.04 15.03
C ARG A 719 29.05 -3.01 13.88
N ALA A 720 30.10 -2.78 13.11
CA ALA A 720 30.60 -3.74 12.14
C ALA A 720 31.42 -4.86 12.84
N ALA A 721 31.54 -6.00 12.15
CA ALA A 721 32.45 -7.12 12.41
C ALA A 721 32.36 -7.81 13.79
N LEU A 722 31.74 -8.99 13.80
CA LEU A 722 32.47 -10.25 13.97
C LEU A 722 31.81 -11.36 13.14
#